data_AF-A0A935P5I9-F1
#
_entry.id   AF-A0A935P5I9-F1
#
_cell.length_a   1.000
_cell.length_b   1.000
_cell.length_c   1.000
_cell.angle_alpha   90.00
_cell.angle_beta   90.00
_cell.angle_gamma   90.00
#
_symmetry.space_group_name_H-M   'P 1'
#
loop_
_entity.id
_entity.type
_entity.pdbx_description
1 polymer ?
#
loop_
_entity_poly.entity_id
_entity_poly.type
_entity_poly.pdbx_seq_one_letter_code
_entity_poly.pdbx_strand_id
1 'polypeptide(L)'
;MMILREAVCRASASDSAFLAAVVAKWQGSASREIHRVLVEALQAALPASAELALQYLLRGAPVLGGVVNRDGVFQGDDSVYTRRLIAALAPHLDQKGCQLLEQYIVRLDLHQTVGATAEAKQRLYRLNRKCRYDLLAALGVDRVTSLTRSQMIEDARRFGVSSVSAPTDLEVCLTESPMSAEEMLAASDDEVLGLFNDLPDATGGWHPRRNFEGGSEQASEVFAEAAKREPARFARLLSRFEPGTYENPVCRALPSIASQLPLEQVEALIQQLISCGFSSLAFRTAAASASSKALQQQPSDARLSAALLGILEGWLSQVPQDAMTLEGEPDPEELDAASCAPLLFSAGGYAPLPDGNWTILDALTTAYLRGNPPQLEAWMQVLENHLERQDAPEVWRAMGWKLEHVLRAAPARAERFFSNLFARYPSVIHSSFGLRLLAQAMHTLPLTAVQRWMEDLGAGSWVRREQAFGELLALLATRHDATPWALESVERALAQWQAVSGSSAAEDRLILGLTIGVAELWDEPTRRERASELLLRLVPRASGAVAEAAMRAFSSTAPLLWDAATRQLLCALAGAPAVMLRGWYENLVGQLDQHLPADAALIKDVVTALVAELTRTSQYVLPDVGAALSRIALSLQRQPPPLREAGLELFEQLLDLGVSEARDLLKELDRLKSA
;
A
#
# COMPACT_ATOMS: atom_id res chain seq x y z
N MET A 1 -12.38 -13.64 -6.84
CA MET A 1 -11.59 -14.31 -7.91
C MET A 1 -11.35 -15.80 -7.64
N MET A 2 -10.84 -16.21 -6.48
CA MET A 2 -10.53 -17.62 -6.17
C MET A 2 -11.74 -18.58 -6.29
N ILE A 3 -12.91 -18.16 -5.80
CA ILE A 3 -14.16 -18.96 -5.84
C ILE A 3 -14.67 -19.14 -7.30
N LEU A 4 -14.59 -18.09 -8.12
CA LEU A 4 -14.97 -18.14 -9.53
C LEU A 4 -14.08 -19.12 -10.31
N ARG A 5 -12.78 -19.11 -10.03
CA ARG A 5 -11.76 -19.98 -10.64
C ARG A 5 -12.02 -21.46 -10.35
N GLU A 6 -12.32 -21.81 -9.09
CA GLU A 6 -12.66 -23.19 -8.72
C GLU A 6 -14.01 -23.66 -9.28
N ALA A 7 -15.00 -22.76 -9.35
CA ALA A 7 -16.30 -23.09 -9.92
C ALA A 7 -16.19 -23.37 -11.43
N VAL A 8 -15.43 -22.55 -12.17
CA VAL A 8 -15.19 -22.75 -13.61
C VAL A 8 -14.41 -24.03 -13.88
N CYS A 9 -13.37 -24.34 -13.09
CA CYS A 9 -12.60 -25.58 -13.26
C CYS A 9 -13.45 -26.83 -12.99
N ARG A 10 -14.28 -26.82 -11.93
CA ARG A 10 -15.19 -27.94 -11.61
C ARG A 10 -16.25 -28.16 -12.69
N ALA A 11 -16.87 -27.08 -13.17
CA ALA A 11 -17.85 -27.14 -14.25
C ALA A 11 -17.21 -27.64 -15.57
N SER A 12 -16.00 -27.17 -15.89
CA SER A 12 -15.28 -27.55 -17.10
C SER A 12 -14.81 -29.01 -17.12
N ALA A 13 -14.51 -29.58 -15.95
CA ALA A 13 -14.16 -30.99 -15.84
C ALA A 13 -15.37 -31.93 -16.07
N SER A 14 -16.59 -31.42 -15.90
CA SER A 14 -17.83 -32.21 -15.97
C SER A 14 -18.63 -31.99 -17.28
N ASP A 15 -18.40 -30.87 -17.98
CA ASP A 15 -19.12 -30.50 -19.20
C ASP A 15 -18.17 -29.88 -20.26
N SER A 16 -17.91 -30.65 -21.33
CA SER A 16 -17.04 -30.23 -22.43
C SER A 16 -17.66 -29.17 -23.33
N ALA A 17 -19.00 -29.09 -23.41
CA ALA A 17 -19.70 -28.06 -24.18
C ALA A 17 -19.63 -26.71 -23.47
N PHE A 18 -19.76 -26.71 -22.13
CA PHE A 18 -19.51 -25.53 -21.30
C PHE A 18 -18.08 -25.01 -21.46
N LEU A 19 -17.07 -25.89 -21.37
CA LEU A 19 -15.67 -25.50 -21.56
C LEU A 19 -15.43 -24.89 -22.94
N ALA A 20 -15.96 -25.51 -24.01
CA ALA A 20 -15.83 -24.98 -25.36
C ALA A 20 -16.47 -23.59 -25.50
N ALA A 21 -17.64 -23.35 -24.90
CA ALA A 21 -18.31 -22.05 -24.92
C ALA A 21 -17.53 -20.98 -24.14
N VAL A 22 -16.96 -21.34 -22.99
CA VAL A 22 -16.15 -20.43 -22.15
C VAL A 22 -14.87 -20.04 -22.88
N VAL A 23 -14.15 -21.01 -23.45
CA VAL A 23 -12.94 -20.75 -24.25
C VAL A 23 -13.29 -19.90 -25.47
N ALA A 24 -14.34 -20.24 -26.21
CA ALA A 24 -14.74 -19.49 -27.40
C ALA A 24 -15.04 -18.02 -27.11
N LYS A 25 -15.70 -17.74 -25.97
CA LYS A 25 -16.09 -16.40 -25.53
C LYS A 25 -14.90 -15.55 -25.06
N TRP A 26 -13.94 -16.16 -24.36
CA TRP A 26 -12.92 -15.41 -23.62
C TRP A 26 -11.49 -15.54 -24.15
N GLN A 27 -11.25 -16.41 -25.14
CA GLN A 27 -9.94 -16.60 -25.78
C GLN A 27 -9.33 -15.33 -26.42
N GLY A 28 -10.12 -14.29 -26.68
CA GLY A 28 -9.66 -13.01 -27.25
C GLY A 28 -9.50 -11.88 -26.22
N SER A 29 -9.59 -12.19 -24.92
CA SER A 29 -9.44 -11.20 -23.85
C SER A 29 -8.03 -10.59 -23.80
N ALA A 30 -7.90 -9.35 -23.34
CA ALA A 30 -6.60 -8.75 -23.02
C ALA A 30 -6.19 -8.96 -21.54
N SER A 31 -7.10 -9.48 -20.69
CA SER A 31 -6.82 -9.71 -19.27
C SER A 31 -6.05 -11.02 -19.05
N ARG A 32 -4.96 -10.91 -18.29
CA ARG A 32 -4.07 -12.04 -17.95
C ARG A 32 -4.76 -13.05 -17.04
N GLU A 33 -5.57 -12.57 -16.11
CA GLU A 33 -6.32 -13.36 -15.13
C GLU A 33 -7.33 -14.28 -15.82
N ILE A 34 -7.95 -13.80 -16.90
CA ILE A 34 -8.88 -14.58 -17.72
C ILE A 34 -8.12 -15.74 -18.40
N HIS A 35 -6.97 -15.48 -19.01
CA HIS A 35 -6.17 -16.55 -19.64
C HIS A 35 -5.68 -17.59 -18.64
N ARG A 36 -5.33 -17.19 -17.41
CA ARG A 36 -4.97 -18.12 -16.34
C ARG A 36 -6.12 -19.06 -15.97
N VAL A 37 -7.34 -18.53 -15.83
CA VAL A 37 -8.54 -19.35 -15.56
C VAL A 37 -8.81 -20.31 -16.72
N LEU A 38 -8.64 -19.88 -17.98
CA LEU A 38 -8.83 -20.74 -19.16
C LEU A 38 -7.81 -21.89 -19.22
N VAL A 39 -6.53 -21.62 -18.95
CA VAL A 39 -5.46 -22.64 -18.95
C VAL A 39 -5.75 -23.71 -17.91
N GLU A 40 -6.15 -23.32 -16.71
CA GLU A 40 -6.45 -24.28 -15.63
C GLU A 40 -7.74 -25.07 -15.88
N ALA A 41 -8.77 -24.44 -16.46
CA ALA A 41 -9.99 -25.12 -16.88
C ALA A 41 -9.71 -26.14 -18.01
N LEU A 42 -8.86 -25.79 -18.98
CA LEU A 42 -8.42 -26.71 -20.03
C LEU A 42 -7.62 -27.88 -19.44
N GLN A 43 -6.71 -27.62 -18.51
CA GLN A 43 -5.92 -28.64 -17.83
C GLN A 43 -6.79 -29.59 -17.01
N ALA A 44 -7.77 -29.08 -16.26
CA ALA A 44 -8.68 -29.88 -15.45
C ALA A 44 -9.60 -30.81 -16.27
N ALA A 45 -9.83 -30.48 -17.54
CA ALA A 45 -10.68 -31.26 -18.45
C ALA A 45 -9.89 -32.23 -19.36
N LEU A 46 -8.56 -32.36 -19.18
CA LEU A 46 -7.78 -33.37 -19.89
C LEU A 46 -8.11 -34.78 -19.38
N PRO A 47 -8.16 -35.80 -20.25
CA PRO A 47 -7.80 -35.78 -21.67
C PRO A 47 -8.92 -35.33 -22.63
N ALA A 48 -10.16 -35.17 -22.15
CA ALA A 48 -11.33 -34.91 -22.99
C ALA A 48 -11.25 -33.59 -23.78
N SER A 49 -10.47 -32.63 -23.31
CA SER A 49 -10.24 -31.32 -23.93
C SER A 49 -8.97 -31.23 -24.79
N ALA A 50 -8.24 -32.33 -25.06
CA ALA A 50 -6.89 -32.27 -25.66
C ALA A 50 -6.82 -31.49 -26.99
N GLU A 51 -7.77 -31.72 -27.90
CA GLU A 51 -7.84 -30.99 -29.19
C GLU A 51 -8.15 -29.50 -28.99
N LEU A 52 -9.04 -29.17 -28.05
CA LEU A 52 -9.39 -27.78 -27.73
C LEU A 52 -8.21 -27.04 -27.07
N ALA A 53 -7.46 -27.72 -26.20
CA ALA A 53 -6.26 -27.18 -25.57
C ALA A 53 -5.13 -26.93 -26.60
N LEU A 54 -4.96 -27.85 -27.57
CA LEU A 54 -4.01 -27.67 -28.67
C LEU A 54 -4.40 -26.46 -29.54
N GLN A 55 -5.68 -26.35 -29.93
CA GLN A 55 -6.17 -25.21 -30.72
C GLN A 55 -6.03 -23.88 -29.97
N TYR A 56 -6.24 -23.89 -28.67
CA TYR A 56 -6.05 -22.73 -27.81
C TYR A 56 -4.58 -22.26 -27.77
N LEU A 57 -3.61 -23.17 -27.66
CA LEU A 57 -2.18 -22.86 -27.70
C LEU A 57 -1.72 -22.32 -29.06
N LEU A 58 -2.29 -22.81 -30.16
CA LEU A 58 -1.89 -22.43 -31.53
C LEU A 58 -2.45 -21.08 -32.00
N ARG A 59 -3.31 -20.41 -31.23
CA ARG A 59 -4.02 -19.19 -31.66
C ARG A 59 -3.25 -17.87 -31.51
N GLY A 60 -2.12 -17.81 -30.80
CA GLY A 60 -1.22 -16.64 -30.86
C GLY A 60 -0.57 -16.22 -29.53
N ALA A 61 0.26 -15.17 -29.62
CA ALA A 61 1.12 -14.62 -28.58
C ALA A 61 0.45 -14.17 -27.25
N PRO A 62 -0.79 -13.62 -27.18
CA PRO A 62 -1.35 -13.19 -25.89
C PRO A 62 -1.70 -14.36 -24.93
N VAL A 63 -1.78 -15.58 -25.45
CA VAL A 63 -1.96 -16.81 -24.65
C VAL A 63 -0.63 -17.34 -24.09
N LEU A 64 0.50 -16.82 -24.58
CA LEU A 64 1.85 -17.40 -24.39
C LEU A 64 2.89 -16.42 -23.85
N GLY A 65 2.65 -15.11 -24.00
CA GLY A 65 3.50 -14.04 -23.47
C GLY A 65 2.61 -12.98 -22.86
N GLY A 66 2.72 -12.81 -21.55
CA GLY A 66 2.04 -11.75 -20.82
C GLY A 66 2.19 -10.39 -21.51
N VAL A 67 1.14 -9.59 -21.46
CA VAL A 67 1.04 -8.22 -22.00
C VAL A 67 2.35 -7.45 -21.79
N VAL A 68 2.97 -6.97 -22.88
CA VAL A 68 4.18 -6.14 -22.84
C VAL A 68 3.82 -4.76 -22.26
N ASN A 69 4.50 -4.30 -21.19
CA ASN A 69 4.48 -2.89 -20.80
C ASN A 69 5.25 -2.05 -21.83
N ARG A 70 4.89 -0.76 -21.96
CA ARG A 70 5.42 0.19 -22.96
C ARG A 70 6.95 0.29 -23.04
N ASP A 71 7.68 -0.14 -22.01
CA ASP A 71 9.15 -0.03 -21.94
C ASP A 71 9.92 -1.33 -22.23
N GLY A 72 9.24 -2.41 -22.62
CA GLY A 72 9.91 -3.64 -23.05
C GLY A 72 10.68 -4.38 -21.95
N VAL A 73 10.50 -4.02 -20.67
CA VAL A 73 11.06 -4.72 -19.50
C VAL A 73 10.00 -5.63 -18.89
N PHE A 74 10.33 -6.90 -18.74
CA PHE A 74 9.45 -7.92 -18.15
C PHE A 74 9.64 -7.96 -16.63
N GLN A 75 8.54 -7.97 -15.87
CA GLN A 75 8.48 -8.41 -14.47
C GLN A 75 7.67 -9.73 -14.43
N GLY A 76 8.27 -10.82 -13.92
CA GLY A 76 7.60 -12.11 -13.64
C GLY A 76 7.79 -13.23 -14.68
N ASP A 77 7.75 -14.51 -14.28
CA ASP A 77 7.85 -15.67 -15.19
C ASP A 77 6.44 -16.13 -15.65
N ASP A 78 5.78 -15.30 -16.47
CA ASP A 78 4.40 -15.55 -16.95
C ASP A 78 4.28 -16.77 -17.90
N SER A 79 5.41 -17.40 -18.28
CA SER A 79 5.45 -18.61 -19.11
C SER A 79 5.01 -19.88 -18.37
N VAL A 80 4.94 -19.85 -17.04
CA VAL A 80 4.71 -21.02 -16.18
C VAL A 80 3.37 -21.71 -16.46
N TYR A 81 2.29 -20.95 -16.65
CA TYR A 81 0.96 -21.52 -16.91
C TYR A 81 0.89 -22.23 -18.26
N THR A 82 1.50 -21.62 -19.27
CA THR A 82 1.64 -22.22 -20.60
C THR A 82 2.49 -23.49 -20.55
N ARG A 83 3.64 -23.47 -19.88
CA ARG A 83 4.50 -24.65 -19.70
C ARG A 83 3.75 -25.78 -19.01
N ARG A 84 2.97 -25.48 -17.98
CA ARG A 84 2.13 -26.47 -17.28
C ARG A 84 1.06 -27.07 -18.20
N LEU A 85 0.39 -26.26 -19.01
CA LEU A 85 -0.60 -26.77 -19.96
C LEU A 85 0.05 -27.64 -21.04
N ILE A 86 1.19 -27.22 -21.59
CA ILE A 86 1.96 -28.03 -22.56
C ILE A 86 2.39 -29.36 -21.93
N ALA A 87 2.96 -29.33 -20.72
CA ALA A 87 3.39 -30.54 -20.02
C ALA A 87 2.23 -31.49 -19.68
N ALA A 88 1.07 -30.94 -19.29
CA ALA A 88 -0.12 -31.73 -19.03
C ALA A 88 -0.77 -32.29 -20.30
N LEU A 89 -0.71 -31.54 -21.41
CA LEU A 89 -1.26 -31.92 -22.71
C LEU A 89 -0.37 -32.94 -23.45
N ALA A 90 0.95 -32.83 -23.32
CA ALA A 90 1.92 -33.62 -24.07
C ALA A 90 1.70 -35.15 -24.02
N PRO A 91 1.33 -35.77 -22.88
CA PRO A 91 1.01 -37.20 -22.82
C PRO A 91 -0.22 -37.61 -23.65
N HIS A 92 -1.12 -36.67 -23.94
CA HIS A 92 -2.39 -36.89 -24.63
C HIS A 92 -2.35 -36.53 -26.12
N LEU A 93 -1.23 -35.99 -26.62
CA LEU A 93 -1.04 -35.69 -28.03
C LEU A 93 -0.49 -36.89 -28.80
N ASP A 94 -0.99 -37.06 -30.03
CA ASP A 94 -0.38 -37.95 -31.01
C ASP A 94 0.86 -37.29 -31.66
N GLN A 95 1.58 -38.06 -32.48
CA GLN A 95 2.81 -37.57 -33.12
C GLN A 95 2.56 -36.32 -33.99
N LYS A 96 1.37 -36.21 -34.59
CA LYS A 96 0.98 -35.06 -35.41
C LYS A 96 0.74 -33.82 -34.54
N GLY A 97 0.07 -33.95 -33.41
CA GLY A 97 -0.14 -32.88 -32.43
C GLY A 97 1.17 -32.37 -31.82
N CYS A 98 2.08 -33.28 -31.47
CA CYS A 98 3.42 -32.92 -30.99
C CYS A 98 4.21 -32.14 -32.04
N GLN A 99 4.19 -32.57 -33.30
CA GLN A 99 4.89 -31.88 -34.40
C GLN A 99 4.30 -30.49 -34.70
N LEU A 100 2.97 -30.35 -34.65
CA LEU A 100 2.31 -29.06 -34.83
C LEU A 100 2.72 -28.06 -33.74
N LEU A 101 2.73 -28.52 -32.47
CA LEU A 101 3.11 -27.68 -31.34
C LEU A 101 4.60 -27.34 -31.37
N GLU A 102 5.47 -28.28 -31.72
CA GLU A 102 6.91 -28.06 -31.91
C GLU A 102 7.18 -26.99 -32.99
N GLN A 103 6.61 -27.14 -34.18
CA GLN A 103 6.80 -26.19 -35.29
C GLN A 103 6.33 -24.78 -34.94
N TYR A 104 5.26 -24.70 -34.15
CA TYR A 104 4.73 -23.44 -33.67
C TYR A 104 5.67 -22.78 -32.65
N ILE A 105 6.17 -23.53 -31.65
CA ILE A 105 7.10 -23.01 -30.65
C ILE A 105 8.42 -22.56 -31.29
N VAL A 106 8.97 -23.32 -32.24
CA VAL A 106 10.22 -22.97 -32.92
C VAL A 106 10.15 -21.62 -33.66
N ARG A 107 8.97 -21.25 -34.16
CA ARG A 107 8.73 -19.99 -34.89
C ARG A 107 8.28 -18.83 -33.99
N LEU A 108 8.11 -19.07 -32.70
CA LEU A 108 7.61 -18.08 -31.77
C LEU A 108 8.71 -17.06 -31.42
N ASP A 109 8.44 -15.79 -31.69
CA ASP A 109 9.19 -14.63 -31.17
C ASP A 109 8.20 -13.77 -30.37
N LEU A 110 8.28 -13.84 -29.04
CA LEU A 110 7.43 -13.06 -28.14
C LEU A 110 7.88 -11.59 -28.05
N HIS A 111 9.17 -11.36 -28.27
CA HIS A 111 9.79 -10.05 -28.21
C HIS A 111 10.12 -9.53 -29.62
N GLN A 112 9.55 -8.38 -29.98
CA GLN A 112 9.82 -7.74 -31.28
C GLN A 112 11.16 -7.00 -31.25
N THR A 113 11.97 -7.18 -32.28
CA THR A 113 13.29 -6.54 -32.43
C THR A 113 13.26 -5.28 -33.30
N VAL A 114 12.08 -4.87 -33.76
CA VAL A 114 11.88 -3.71 -34.65
C VAL A 114 12.06 -2.42 -33.86
N GLY A 115 12.93 -1.51 -34.34
CA GLY A 115 13.21 -0.22 -33.68
C GLY A 115 14.22 -0.26 -32.53
N ALA A 116 14.66 -1.45 -32.09
CA ALA A 116 15.61 -1.60 -30.99
C ALA A 116 17.07 -1.29 -31.39
N THR A 117 17.85 -0.77 -30.44
CA THR A 117 19.32 -0.59 -30.56
C THR A 117 20.02 -1.94 -30.74
N ALA A 118 21.29 -1.94 -31.16
CA ALA A 118 22.05 -3.19 -31.37
C ALA A 118 22.13 -4.06 -30.09
N GLU A 119 22.37 -3.42 -28.94
CA GLU A 119 22.40 -4.07 -27.63
C GLU A 119 21.03 -4.60 -27.20
N ALA A 120 19.97 -3.81 -27.40
CA ALA A 120 18.60 -4.24 -27.12
C ALA A 120 18.19 -5.41 -28.02
N LYS A 121 18.56 -5.41 -29.31
CA LYS A 121 18.31 -6.54 -30.22
C LYS A 121 18.97 -7.82 -29.74
N GLN A 122 20.24 -7.75 -29.32
CA GLN A 122 20.97 -8.91 -28.80
C GLN A 122 20.30 -9.48 -27.53
N ARG A 123 19.84 -8.62 -26.64
CA ARG A 123 19.07 -9.01 -25.44
C ARG A 123 17.76 -9.71 -25.84
N LEU A 124 16.97 -9.11 -26.74
CA LEU A 124 15.67 -9.65 -27.16
C LEU A 124 15.79 -10.99 -27.91
N TYR A 125 16.82 -11.17 -28.75
CA TYR A 125 17.10 -12.47 -29.38
C TYR A 125 17.42 -13.55 -28.34
N ARG A 126 18.18 -13.22 -27.29
CA ARG A 126 18.50 -14.15 -26.21
C ARG A 126 17.24 -14.54 -25.43
N LEU A 127 16.34 -13.59 -25.17
CA LEU A 127 15.06 -13.85 -24.49
C LEU A 127 14.15 -14.75 -25.30
N ASN A 128 13.93 -14.46 -26.59
CA ASN A 128 13.13 -15.32 -27.47
C ASN A 128 13.70 -16.75 -27.53
N ARG A 129 15.03 -16.90 -27.58
CA ARG A 129 15.68 -18.21 -27.57
C ARG A 129 15.43 -18.97 -26.26
N LYS A 130 15.51 -18.31 -25.11
CA LYS A 130 15.19 -18.92 -23.80
C LYS A 130 13.72 -19.33 -23.71
N CYS A 131 12.78 -18.47 -24.11
CA CYS A 131 11.35 -18.80 -24.10
C CYS A 131 11.02 -20.04 -24.95
N ARG A 132 11.62 -20.14 -26.14
CA ARG A 132 11.45 -21.33 -27.00
C ARG A 132 12.00 -22.59 -26.32
N TYR A 133 13.18 -22.51 -25.72
CA TYR A 133 13.78 -23.62 -24.99
C TYR A 133 12.86 -24.10 -23.86
N ASP A 134 12.34 -23.20 -23.02
CA ASP A 134 11.51 -23.55 -21.87
C ASP A 134 10.15 -24.18 -22.27
N LEU A 135 9.54 -23.71 -23.37
CA LEU A 135 8.31 -24.30 -23.92
C LEU A 135 8.56 -25.67 -24.58
N LEU A 136 9.66 -25.84 -25.30
CA LEU A 136 10.06 -27.12 -25.88
C LEU A 136 10.41 -28.14 -24.79
N ALA A 137 11.02 -27.70 -23.69
CA ALA A 137 11.33 -28.55 -22.54
C ALA A 137 10.05 -29.11 -21.91
N ALA A 138 9.00 -28.28 -21.80
CA ALA A 138 7.70 -28.71 -21.30
C ALA A 138 7.00 -29.75 -22.20
N LEU A 139 7.24 -29.72 -23.52
CA LEU A 139 6.73 -30.74 -24.46
C LEU A 139 7.41 -32.10 -24.29
N GLY A 140 8.63 -32.11 -23.76
CA GLY A 140 9.44 -33.29 -23.51
C GLY A 140 10.45 -33.59 -24.62
N VAL A 141 11.71 -33.79 -24.22
CA VAL A 141 12.87 -34.01 -25.12
C VAL A 141 12.68 -35.22 -26.05
N ASP A 142 11.92 -36.22 -25.61
CA ASP A 142 11.65 -37.43 -26.40
C ASP A 142 10.52 -37.27 -27.42
N ARG A 143 9.73 -36.19 -27.31
CA ARG A 143 8.53 -35.93 -28.14
C ARG A 143 8.77 -34.92 -29.27
N VAL A 144 9.95 -34.31 -29.31
CA VAL A 144 10.38 -33.40 -30.39
C VAL A 144 11.22 -34.11 -31.46
N THR A 145 11.38 -33.48 -32.63
CA THR A 145 12.27 -33.98 -33.67
C THR A 145 13.74 -34.03 -33.22
N SER A 146 14.55 -34.85 -33.90
CA SER A 146 15.98 -35.00 -33.62
C SER A 146 16.77 -33.70 -33.77
N LEU A 147 16.35 -32.82 -34.69
CA LEU A 147 16.94 -31.50 -34.90
C LEU A 147 16.70 -30.60 -33.68
N THR A 148 15.45 -30.47 -33.26
CA THR A 148 15.05 -29.65 -32.12
C THR A 148 15.63 -30.20 -30.82
N ARG A 149 15.69 -31.53 -30.66
CA ARG A 149 16.38 -32.18 -29.53
C ARG A 149 17.84 -31.76 -29.41
N SER A 150 18.56 -31.71 -30.53
CA SER A 150 19.97 -31.30 -30.54
C SER A 150 20.13 -29.82 -30.13
N GLN A 151 19.23 -28.96 -30.60
CA GLN A 151 19.19 -27.54 -30.20
C GLN A 151 18.87 -27.38 -28.71
N MET A 152 17.93 -28.15 -28.17
CA MET A 152 17.59 -28.14 -26.75
C MET A 152 18.76 -28.58 -25.86
N ILE A 153 19.58 -29.53 -26.29
CA ILE A 153 20.79 -29.95 -25.54
C ILE A 153 21.82 -28.81 -25.50
N GLU A 154 22.00 -28.09 -26.61
CA GLU A 154 22.87 -26.89 -26.66
C GLU A 154 22.31 -25.78 -25.76
N ASP A 155 21.01 -25.53 -25.82
CA ASP A 155 20.34 -24.50 -25.03
C ASP A 155 20.32 -24.84 -23.54
N ALA A 156 20.18 -26.11 -23.15
CA ALA A 156 20.28 -26.57 -21.77
C ALA A 156 21.68 -26.30 -21.16
N ARG A 157 22.76 -26.45 -21.96
CA ARG A 157 24.12 -26.08 -21.52
C ARG A 157 24.27 -24.57 -21.31
N ARG A 158 23.48 -23.77 -22.04
CA ARG A 158 23.56 -22.30 -22.04
C ARG A 158 22.64 -21.64 -21.00
N PHE A 159 21.50 -22.25 -20.70
CA PHE A 159 20.46 -21.67 -19.85
C PHE A 159 20.17 -22.49 -18.57
N GLY A 160 20.77 -23.67 -18.40
CA GLY A 160 20.43 -24.62 -17.34
C GLY A 160 19.28 -25.56 -17.74
N VAL A 161 19.06 -26.62 -16.96
CA VAL A 161 17.97 -27.59 -17.20
C VAL A 161 16.65 -26.97 -16.74
N SER A 162 15.69 -26.80 -17.66
CA SER A 162 14.35 -26.31 -17.33
C SER A 162 13.56 -27.37 -16.54
N SER A 163 13.03 -27.03 -15.36
CA SER A 163 12.12 -27.88 -14.59
C SER A 163 10.70 -27.29 -14.58
N VAL A 164 9.68 -28.17 -14.59
CA VAL A 164 8.24 -27.80 -14.59
C VAL A 164 7.66 -27.79 -13.16
N SER A 165 8.51 -27.71 -12.14
CA SER A 165 8.06 -27.72 -10.74
C SER A 165 7.19 -26.51 -10.40
N ALA A 166 6.27 -26.71 -9.45
CA ALA A 166 5.36 -25.71 -8.86
C ALA A 166 6.09 -24.40 -8.51
N PRO A 167 5.39 -23.24 -8.38
CA PRO A 167 6.07 -21.94 -8.28
C PRO A 167 6.98 -21.94 -7.06
N THR A 168 8.26 -22.18 -7.28
CA THR A 168 9.32 -21.63 -6.46
C THR A 168 9.41 -20.19 -6.89
N ASP A 169 9.07 -19.33 -5.93
CA ASP A 169 9.53 -17.97 -5.73
C ASP A 169 10.44 -17.44 -6.84
N LEU A 170 10.05 -16.31 -7.43
CA LEU A 170 10.92 -15.36 -8.14
C LEU A 170 12.42 -15.70 -8.00
N GLU A 171 12.98 -16.49 -8.91
CA GLU A 171 14.44 -16.53 -9.07
C GLU A 171 14.83 -15.23 -9.77
N VAL A 172 14.83 -14.16 -8.97
CA VAL A 172 15.70 -13.02 -9.20
C VAL A 172 17.10 -13.62 -9.27
N CYS A 173 17.71 -13.68 -10.45
CA CYS A 173 19.16 -13.76 -10.51
C CYS A 173 19.67 -12.46 -9.88
N LEU A 174 19.80 -12.47 -8.55
CA LEU A 174 20.44 -11.41 -7.81
C LEU A 174 21.84 -11.30 -8.41
N THR A 175 22.13 -10.12 -8.95
CA THR A 175 23.51 -9.82 -9.35
C THR A 175 24.27 -9.71 -8.03
N GLU A 176 25.07 -10.74 -7.73
CA GLU A 176 25.75 -10.86 -6.45
C GLU A 176 27.08 -10.09 -6.49
N SER A 177 27.51 -9.57 -5.34
CA SER A 177 28.84 -8.98 -5.21
C SER A 177 29.92 -10.00 -5.58
N PRO A 178 31.01 -9.60 -6.25
CA PRO A 178 32.15 -10.50 -6.54
C PRO A 178 32.82 -11.10 -5.30
N MET A 179 32.59 -10.50 -4.13
CA MET A 179 33.04 -10.98 -2.84
C MET A 179 31.90 -10.88 -1.84
N SER A 180 31.61 -11.98 -1.14
CA SER A 180 30.61 -12.05 -0.06
C SER A 180 31.07 -11.36 1.23
N ALA A 181 30.13 -11.12 2.16
CA ALA A 181 30.47 -10.48 3.44
C ALA A 181 31.40 -11.36 4.28
N GLU A 182 31.20 -12.69 4.27
CA GLU A 182 32.06 -13.67 4.93
C GLU A 182 33.49 -13.63 4.37
N GLU A 183 33.63 -13.54 3.05
CA GLU A 183 34.93 -13.44 2.40
C GLU A 183 35.62 -12.12 2.73
N MET A 184 34.91 -10.99 2.74
CA MET A 184 35.48 -9.69 3.16
C MET A 184 35.98 -9.70 4.60
N LEU A 185 35.28 -10.39 5.50
CA LEU A 185 35.70 -10.53 6.90
C LEU A 185 36.97 -11.39 7.02
N ALA A 186 37.08 -12.44 6.22
CA ALA A 186 38.26 -13.31 6.21
C ALA A 186 39.46 -12.73 5.45
N ALA A 187 39.22 -11.87 4.45
CA ALA A 187 40.23 -11.25 3.62
C ALA A 187 41.03 -10.17 4.37
N SER A 188 42.25 -9.90 3.90
CA SER A 188 43.06 -8.79 4.39
C SER A 188 42.52 -7.43 3.94
N ASP A 189 42.89 -6.37 4.66
CA ASP A 189 42.47 -5.01 4.34
C ASP A 189 42.85 -4.57 2.92
N ASP A 190 44.01 -5.01 2.42
CA ASP A 190 44.48 -4.68 1.07
C ASP A 190 43.74 -5.47 -0.02
N GLU A 191 43.29 -6.70 0.26
CA GLU A 191 42.45 -7.47 -0.66
C GLU A 191 41.05 -6.86 -0.78
N VAL A 192 40.47 -6.41 0.35
CA VAL A 192 39.17 -5.73 0.36
C VAL A 192 39.24 -4.40 -0.40
N LEU A 193 40.29 -3.60 -0.20
CA LEU A 193 40.49 -2.37 -0.98
C LEU A 193 40.81 -2.67 -2.45
N GLY A 194 41.57 -3.75 -2.70
CA GLY A 194 41.91 -4.24 -4.04
C GLY A 194 40.70 -4.55 -4.90
N LEU A 195 39.62 -5.08 -4.31
CA LEU A 195 38.34 -5.31 -4.99
C LEU A 195 37.81 -4.03 -5.64
N PHE A 196 37.82 -2.91 -4.90
CA PHE A 196 37.27 -1.65 -5.39
C PHE A 196 38.15 -0.98 -6.44
N ASN A 197 39.44 -1.29 -6.52
CA ASN A 197 40.29 -0.81 -7.62
C ASN A 197 39.79 -1.30 -9.00
N ASP A 198 39.19 -2.49 -9.04
CA ASP A 198 38.56 -3.04 -10.25
C ASP A 198 37.11 -2.57 -10.43
N LEU A 199 36.52 -1.96 -9.39
CA LEU A 199 35.12 -1.51 -9.30
C LEU A 199 35.00 -0.04 -8.87
N PRO A 200 35.51 0.93 -9.65
CA PRO A 200 35.27 2.35 -9.38
C PRO A 200 33.78 2.66 -9.45
N ASP A 201 33.34 3.75 -8.80
CA ASP A 201 31.92 4.10 -8.70
C ASP A 201 31.21 4.20 -10.05
N ALA A 202 31.94 4.58 -11.10
CA ALA A 202 31.47 4.62 -12.48
C ALA A 202 30.98 3.27 -13.04
N THR A 203 31.31 2.14 -12.40
CA THR A 203 30.80 0.81 -12.77
C THR A 203 29.32 0.61 -12.41
N GLY A 204 28.78 1.41 -11.48
CA GLY A 204 27.38 1.33 -11.04
C GLY A 204 27.00 -0.09 -10.58
N GLY A 205 25.88 -0.59 -11.09
CA GLY A 205 25.36 -1.93 -10.77
C GLY A 205 26.00 -3.11 -11.51
N TRP A 206 27.01 -2.90 -12.36
CA TRP A 206 27.51 -3.95 -13.26
C TRP A 206 29.04 -4.09 -13.23
N HIS A 207 29.53 -5.33 -13.11
CA HIS A 207 30.97 -5.60 -13.19
C HIS A 207 31.51 -5.36 -14.62
N PRO A 208 32.63 -4.63 -14.80
CA PRO A 208 33.12 -4.20 -16.12
C PRO A 208 33.59 -5.35 -17.03
N ARG A 209 33.97 -6.50 -16.46
CA ARG A 209 34.55 -7.64 -17.19
C ARG A 209 33.83 -8.98 -17.04
N ARG A 210 32.83 -9.08 -16.15
CA ARG A 210 32.24 -10.38 -15.73
C ARG A 210 30.73 -10.26 -15.73
N ASN A 211 30.05 -11.19 -16.39
CA ASN A 211 28.59 -11.18 -16.47
C ASN A 211 27.98 -11.79 -15.21
N PHE A 212 26.88 -11.21 -14.71
CA PHE A 212 26.16 -11.65 -13.51
C PHE A 212 26.88 -11.43 -12.18
N GLU A 213 28.01 -10.71 -12.20
CA GLU A 213 28.65 -10.16 -11.01
C GLU A 213 28.32 -8.66 -10.90
N GLY A 214 28.14 -8.20 -9.67
CA GLY A 214 27.77 -6.83 -9.34
C GLY A 214 28.92 -5.85 -9.48
N GLY A 215 28.58 -4.59 -9.74
CA GLY A 215 29.53 -3.49 -9.80
C GLY A 215 29.79 -2.88 -8.42
N SER A 216 30.26 -1.64 -8.39
CA SER A 216 30.50 -0.87 -7.17
C SER A 216 29.28 -0.83 -6.24
N GLU A 217 28.05 -0.76 -6.76
CA GLU A 217 26.83 -0.71 -5.93
C GLU A 217 26.64 -1.97 -5.09
N GLN A 218 26.65 -3.15 -5.72
CA GLN A 218 26.47 -4.43 -5.02
C GLN A 218 27.64 -4.73 -4.08
N ALA A 219 28.88 -4.44 -4.51
CA ALA A 219 30.06 -4.61 -3.68
C ALA A 219 30.01 -3.70 -2.44
N SER A 220 29.51 -2.47 -2.59
CA SER A 220 29.36 -1.50 -1.50
C SER A 220 28.28 -1.91 -0.50
N GLU A 221 27.18 -2.52 -0.94
CA GLU A 221 26.16 -3.09 -0.05
C GLU A 221 26.73 -4.23 0.79
N VAL A 222 27.47 -5.15 0.17
CA VAL A 222 28.11 -6.25 0.90
C VAL A 222 29.22 -5.75 1.84
N PHE A 223 29.98 -4.75 1.41
CA PHE A 223 30.98 -4.08 2.26
C PHE A 223 30.32 -3.41 3.49
N ALA A 224 29.16 -2.77 3.32
CA ALA A 224 28.40 -2.22 4.43
C ALA A 224 27.91 -3.30 5.40
N GLU A 225 27.53 -4.47 4.91
CA GLU A 225 27.09 -5.59 5.75
C GLU A 225 28.25 -6.21 6.55
N ALA A 226 29.41 -6.39 5.92
CA ALA A 226 30.63 -6.77 6.63
C ALA A 226 31.02 -5.72 7.68
N ALA A 227 30.86 -4.43 7.35
CA ALA A 227 31.16 -3.33 8.27
C ALA A 227 30.26 -3.30 9.52
N LYS A 228 29.03 -3.83 9.47
CA LYS A 228 28.20 -4.00 10.68
C LYS A 228 28.81 -4.99 11.67
N ARG A 229 29.53 -6.01 11.17
CA ARG A 229 30.10 -7.10 11.98
C ARG A 229 31.46 -6.72 12.59
N GLU A 230 32.27 -5.93 11.87
CA GLU A 230 33.57 -5.43 12.36
C GLU A 230 33.72 -3.90 12.22
N PRO A 231 32.89 -3.09 12.91
CA PRO A 231 32.78 -1.66 12.66
C PRO A 231 34.09 -0.89 12.84
N ALA A 232 34.89 -1.22 13.86
CA ALA A 232 36.18 -0.55 14.11
C ALA A 232 37.24 -0.86 13.04
N ARG A 233 37.18 -2.02 12.40
CA ARG A 233 38.08 -2.37 11.28
C ARG A 233 37.68 -1.59 10.04
N PHE A 234 36.42 -1.68 9.65
CA PHE A 234 35.92 -1.05 8.42
C PHE A 234 35.91 0.48 8.51
N ALA A 235 35.74 1.06 9.70
CA ALA A 235 35.94 2.50 9.93
C ALA A 235 37.34 2.99 9.53
N ARG A 236 38.39 2.21 9.83
CA ARG A 236 39.77 2.54 9.44
C ARG A 236 39.96 2.47 7.93
N LEU A 237 39.27 1.54 7.26
CA LEU A 237 39.31 1.40 5.79
C LEU A 237 38.68 2.57 5.06
N LEU A 238 37.63 3.19 5.61
CA LEU A 238 36.92 4.28 4.93
C LEU A 238 37.85 5.42 4.51
N SER A 239 38.80 5.78 5.38
CA SER A 239 39.78 6.85 5.13
C SER A 239 40.84 6.51 4.08
N ARG A 240 40.93 5.26 3.64
CA ARG A 240 41.88 4.78 2.62
C ARG A 240 41.31 4.82 1.20
N PHE A 241 40.01 5.03 1.04
CA PHE A 241 39.39 5.22 -0.27
C PHE A 241 39.68 6.61 -0.83
N GLU A 242 39.79 6.72 -2.15
CA GLU A 242 40.01 7.98 -2.85
C GLU A 242 38.69 8.73 -3.07
N PRO A 243 38.54 9.97 -2.55
CA PRO A 243 37.36 10.80 -2.80
C PRO A 243 37.13 11.04 -4.30
N GLY A 244 35.86 11.14 -4.71
CA GLY A 244 35.47 11.31 -6.11
C GLY A 244 35.51 10.05 -6.98
N THR A 245 36.25 9.00 -6.59
CA THR A 245 36.38 7.75 -7.36
C THR A 245 35.73 6.55 -6.67
N TYR A 246 35.82 6.48 -5.33
CA TYR A 246 35.34 5.36 -4.51
C TYR A 246 34.52 5.85 -3.31
N GLU A 247 33.52 6.69 -3.56
CA GLU A 247 32.60 7.19 -2.55
C GLU A 247 31.46 6.22 -2.22
N ASN A 248 31.02 5.37 -3.14
CA ASN A 248 29.95 4.38 -2.88
C ASN A 248 30.22 3.48 -1.65
N PRO A 249 31.40 2.83 -1.50
CA PRO A 249 31.66 1.98 -0.34
C PRO A 249 31.64 2.77 0.96
N VAL A 250 32.14 4.02 0.94
CA VAL A 250 32.10 4.92 2.09
C VAL A 250 30.67 5.31 2.43
N CYS A 251 29.87 5.71 1.44
CA CYS A 251 28.49 6.15 1.63
C CYS A 251 27.58 5.03 2.15
N ARG A 252 27.77 3.79 1.71
CA ARG A 252 26.97 2.63 2.16
C ARG A 252 27.40 2.13 3.55
N ALA A 253 28.70 2.09 3.82
CA ALA A 253 29.21 1.58 5.09
C ALA A 253 29.09 2.56 6.26
N LEU A 254 29.27 3.86 6.03
CA LEU A 254 29.30 4.86 7.10
C LEU A 254 28.01 4.85 7.97
N PRO A 255 26.78 4.86 7.42
CA PRO A 255 25.57 4.76 8.23
C PRO A 255 25.42 3.42 8.96
N SER A 256 25.98 2.34 8.41
CA SER A 256 25.95 1.00 9.01
C SER A 256 26.89 0.91 10.21
N ILE A 257 28.13 1.41 10.06
CA ILE A 257 29.13 1.50 11.14
C ILE A 257 28.64 2.41 12.27
N ALA A 258 28.01 3.54 11.92
CA ALA A 258 27.53 4.53 12.89
C ALA A 258 26.53 3.98 13.91
N SER A 259 25.81 2.91 13.57
CA SER A 259 24.90 2.22 14.49
C SER A 259 25.60 1.37 15.56
N GLN A 260 26.91 1.14 15.43
CA GLN A 260 27.68 0.24 16.29
C GLN A 260 28.81 0.95 17.04
N LEU A 261 29.13 2.20 16.70
CA LEU A 261 30.19 2.98 17.33
C LEU A 261 29.65 4.05 18.27
N PRO A 262 30.42 4.43 19.32
CA PRO A 262 30.12 5.60 20.13
C PRO A 262 30.04 6.87 19.27
N LEU A 263 29.15 7.79 19.65
CA LEU A 263 28.91 9.02 18.90
C LEU A 263 30.20 9.81 18.61
N GLU A 264 31.06 9.99 19.60
CA GLU A 264 32.34 10.71 19.46
C GLU A 264 33.25 10.10 18.38
N GLN A 265 33.26 8.77 18.23
CA GLN A 265 34.05 8.09 17.20
C GLN A 265 33.44 8.29 15.82
N VAL A 266 32.10 8.31 15.71
CA VAL A 266 31.41 8.60 14.46
C VAL A 266 31.65 10.03 14.02
N GLU A 267 31.59 11.00 14.94
CA GLU A 267 31.89 12.40 14.62
C GLU A 267 33.33 12.58 14.15
N ALA A 268 34.30 11.97 14.85
CA ALA A 268 35.70 12.01 14.46
C ALA A 268 35.93 11.39 13.08
N LEU A 269 35.27 10.27 12.79
CA LEU A 269 35.33 9.61 11.48
C LEU A 269 34.76 10.50 10.37
N ILE A 270 33.60 11.11 10.58
CA ILE A 270 33.00 12.04 9.60
C ILE A 270 33.94 13.22 9.34
N GLN A 271 34.48 13.84 10.39
CA GLN A 271 35.43 14.95 10.25
C GLN A 271 36.70 14.54 9.51
N GLN A 272 37.23 13.33 9.79
CA GLN A 272 38.37 12.79 9.08
C GLN A 272 38.07 12.63 7.59
N LEU A 273 36.94 12.02 7.23
CA LEU A 273 36.55 11.84 5.83
C LEU A 273 36.37 13.19 5.11
N ILE A 274 35.77 14.19 5.76
CA ILE A 274 35.69 15.55 5.21
C ILE A 274 37.10 16.11 4.95
N SER A 275 38.03 15.94 5.90
CA SER A 275 39.41 16.42 5.74
C SER A 275 40.18 15.70 4.62
N CYS A 276 39.81 14.46 4.32
CA CYS A 276 40.36 13.70 3.18
C CYS A 276 39.83 14.21 1.83
N GLY A 277 38.74 14.98 1.79
CA GLY A 277 38.17 15.57 0.57
C GLY A 277 36.80 15.04 0.14
N PHE A 278 36.20 14.12 0.90
CA PHE A 278 34.85 13.62 0.62
C PHE A 278 33.82 14.75 0.76
N SER A 279 33.06 15.02 -0.31
CA SER A 279 32.16 16.19 -0.35
C SER A 279 30.95 16.05 -1.28
N SER A 280 30.76 14.90 -1.94
CA SER A 280 29.61 14.67 -2.82
C SER A 280 28.28 14.73 -2.08
N LEU A 281 27.18 14.91 -2.81
CA LEU A 281 25.84 14.88 -2.23
C LEU A 281 25.53 13.53 -1.57
N ALA A 282 25.97 12.41 -2.17
CA ALA A 282 25.82 11.08 -1.60
C ALA A 282 26.56 10.96 -0.26
N PHE A 283 27.79 11.47 -0.19
CA PHE A 283 28.57 11.49 1.05
C PHE A 283 27.92 12.35 2.14
N ARG A 284 27.48 13.57 1.80
CA ARG A 284 26.77 14.45 2.74
C ARG A 284 25.51 13.78 3.32
N THR A 285 24.76 13.10 2.46
CA THR A 285 23.54 12.34 2.82
C THR A 285 23.89 11.16 3.74
N ALA A 286 24.93 10.40 3.40
CA ALA A 286 25.43 9.29 4.22
C ALA A 286 25.93 9.77 5.59
N ALA A 287 26.69 10.87 5.65
CA ALA A 287 27.19 11.46 6.88
C ALA A 287 26.04 12.00 7.77
N ALA A 288 25.01 12.62 7.19
CA ALA A 288 23.82 13.03 7.91
C ALA A 288 23.05 11.81 8.47
N SER A 289 22.82 10.79 7.65
CA SER A 289 22.18 9.53 8.07
C SER A 289 22.96 8.85 9.21
N ALA A 290 24.29 8.79 9.09
CA ALA A 290 25.19 8.26 10.10
C ALA A 290 25.11 9.04 11.41
N SER A 291 25.07 10.38 11.35
CA SER A 291 24.92 11.24 12.53
C SER A 291 23.59 10.97 13.25
N SER A 292 22.48 10.88 12.49
CA SER A 292 21.16 10.55 13.04
C SER A 292 21.14 9.16 13.69
N LYS A 293 21.67 8.14 13.01
CA LYS A 293 21.76 6.75 13.53
C LYS A 293 22.64 6.64 14.77
N ALA A 294 23.83 7.23 14.77
CA ALA A 294 24.72 7.22 15.92
C ALA A 294 24.05 7.87 17.13
N LEU A 295 23.40 9.01 16.91
CA LEU A 295 22.67 9.70 17.96
C LEU A 295 21.51 8.85 18.50
N GLN A 296 20.79 8.12 17.63
CA GLN A 296 19.70 7.21 18.02
C GLN A 296 20.12 6.10 19.00
N GLN A 297 21.36 5.62 18.91
CA GLN A 297 21.89 4.58 19.80
C GLN A 297 22.37 5.10 21.16
N GLN A 298 22.50 6.42 21.32
CA GLN A 298 22.98 7.00 22.57
C GLN A 298 21.83 7.33 23.54
N PRO A 299 22.14 7.54 24.83
CA PRO A 299 21.21 8.11 25.79
C PRO A 299 20.48 9.37 25.27
N SER A 300 19.31 9.66 25.82
CA SER A 300 18.45 10.77 25.35
C SER A 300 19.06 12.16 25.53
N ASP A 301 20.11 12.31 26.34
CA ASP A 301 20.83 13.55 26.61
C ASP A 301 22.06 13.76 25.72
N ALA A 302 22.47 12.75 24.94
CA ALA A 302 23.56 12.88 23.98
C ALA A 302 23.24 13.92 22.89
N ARG A 303 24.28 14.64 22.45
CA ARG A 303 24.18 15.74 21.48
C ARG A 303 25.32 15.66 20.47
N LEU A 304 25.05 16.13 19.26
CA LEU A 304 26.10 16.37 18.29
C LEU A 304 26.97 17.56 18.72
N SER A 305 28.26 17.52 18.37
CA SER A 305 29.13 18.68 18.57
C SER A 305 28.70 19.88 17.73
N ALA A 306 28.95 21.09 18.23
CA ALA A 306 28.66 22.33 17.52
C ALA A 306 29.38 22.42 16.16
N ALA A 307 30.56 21.78 16.04
CA ALA A 307 31.30 21.70 14.79
C ALA A 307 30.55 20.89 13.73
N LEU A 308 30.05 19.70 14.09
CA LEU A 308 29.29 18.87 13.16
C LEU A 308 27.92 19.47 12.82
N LEU A 309 27.25 20.10 13.79
CA LEU A 309 26.02 20.86 13.54
C LEU A 309 26.25 21.97 12.50
N GLY A 310 27.29 22.78 12.66
CA GLY A 310 27.64 23.83 11.71
C GLY A 310 27.97 23.30 10.30
N ILE A 311 28.59 22.12 10.21
CA ILE A 311 28.84 21.44 8.93
C ILE A 311 27.52 21.04 8.26
N LEU A 312 26.61 20.38 9.00
CA LEU A 312 25.31 19.94 8.48
C LEU A 312 24.45 21.12 8.03
N GLU A 313 24.41 22.21 8.80
CA GLU A 313 23.72 23.46 8.41
C GLU A 313 24.34 24.11 7.17
N GLY A 314 25.67 24.11 7.09
CA GLY A 314 26.41 24.59 5.92
C GLY A 314 26.11 23.76 4.67
N TRP A 315 26.02 22.44 4.80
CA TRP A 315 25.65 21.56 3.70
C TRP A 315 24.21 21.75 3.27
N LEU A 316 23.28 21.86 4.23
CA LEU A 316 21.89 22.19 3.94
C LEU A 316 21.83 23.46 3.10
N SER A 317 22.63 24.48 3.43
CA SER A 317 22.73 25.77 2.74
C SER A 317 23.29 25.73 1.30
N GLN A 318 23.95 24.63 0.90
CA GLN A 318 24.72 24.55 -0.35
C GLN A 318 24.14 23.62 -1.42
N VAL A 319 23.07 22.87 -1.14
CA VAL A 319 22.52 21.91 -2.11
C VAL A 319 21.95 22.65 -3.33
N PRO A 320 22.38 22.32 -4.57
CA PRO A 320 21.91 22.98 -5.80
C PRO A 320 20.41 22.76 -6.05
N GLN A 321 19.70 23.81 -6.43
CA GLN A 321 18.25 23.77 -6.69
C GLN A 321 17.87 22.93 -7.93
N ASP A 322 18.80 22.76 -8.88
CA ASP A 322 18.55 22.11 -10.16
C ASP A 322 18.64 20.57 -10.13
N ALA A 323 19.15 19.98 -9.04
CA ALA A 323 19.23 18.52 -8.88
C ALA A 323 17.89 17.88 -8.47
N MET A 324 16.81 18.67 -8.41
CA MET A 324 15.61 18.38 -7.63
C MET A 324 14.33 18.18 -8.45
N THR A 325 14.40 18.24 -9.78
CA THR A 325 13.30 17.78 -10.64
C THR A 325 13.43 16.28 -10.86
N LEU A 326 13.21 15.48 -9.82
CA LEU A 326 12.60 14.19 -10.08
C LEU A 326 11.17 14.52 -10.48
N GLU A 327 10.78 14.19 -11.72
CA GLU A 327 9.37 14.05 -12.07
C GLU A 327 8.80 13.05 -11.07
N GLY A 328 8.25 13.56 -9.95
CA GLY A 328 7.66 12.73 -8.92
C GLY A 328 6.58 11.91 -9.58
N GLU A 329 6.60 10.60 -9.36
CA GLU A 329 5.44 9.80 -9.73
C GLU A 329 4.20 10.49 -9.13
N PRO A 330 3.11 10.61 -9.92
CA PRO A 330 1.88 11.23 -9.43
C PRO A 330 1.50 10.57 -8.11
N ASP A 331 1.20 11.40 -7.12
CA ASP A 331 0.94 10.98 -5.76
C ASP A 331 -0.12 9.85 -5.79
N PRO A 332 0.07 8.72 -5.08
CA PRO A 332 -0.98 7.73 -4.91
C PRO A 332 -2.33 8.35 -4.50
N GLU A 333 -2.32 9.44 -3.71
CA GLU A 333 -3.52 10.18 -3.32
C GLU A 333 -4.13 11.02 -4.48
N GLU A 334 -3.34 11.44 -5.48
CA GLU A 334 -3.83 12.08 -6.71
C GLU A 334 -4.32 11.06 -7.75
N LEU A 335 -3.71 9.88 -7.78
CA LEU A 335 -4.09 8.76 -8.66
C LEU A 335 -5.46 8.16 -8.31
N ASP A 336 -5.90 8.26 -7.05
CA ASP A 336 -7.23 7.84 -6.60
C ASP A 336 -8.13 9.03 -6.23
N ALA A 337 -8.30 9.96 -7.17
CA ALA A 337 -9.23 11.08 -7.02
C ALA A 337 -10.69 10.64 -6.74
N ALA A 338 -11.05 9.38 -7.05
CA ALA A 338 -12.36 8.79 -6.79
C ALA A 338 -12.50 8.19 -5.37
N SER A 339 -11.39 8.07 -4.62
CA SER A 339 -11.39 7.54 -3.27
C SER A 339 -12.27 8.34 -2.33
N CYS A 340 -13.10 7.64 -1.57
CA CYS A 340 -13.90 8.19 -0.47
C CYS A 340 -13.30 7.85 0.91
N ALA A 341 -12.07 7.31 0.95
CA ALA A 341 -11.40 6.95 2.19
C ALA A 341 -11.14 8.18 3.09
N PRO A 342 -11.15 8.06 4.42
CA PRO A 342 -10.84 9.18 5.31
C PRO A 342 -9.45 9.78 5.05
N LEU A 343 -9.35 11.11 5.11
CA LEU A 343 -8.09 11.83 4.88
C LEU A 343 -7.36 12.15 6.17
N LEU A 344 -8.09 12.64 7.18
CA LEU A 344 -7.56 13.01 8.48
C LEU A 344 -7.39 11.78 9.40
N PHE A 345 -8.30 10.81 9.27
CA PHE A 345 -8.39 9.64 10.14
C PHE A 345 -7.72 8.38 9.58
N SER A 346 -7.09 8.45 8.39
CA SER A 346 -6.32 7.33 7.85
C SER A 346 -4.92 7.27 8.48
N ALA A 347 -4.33 6.07 8.50
CA ALA A 347 -3.01 5.81 9.08
C ALA A 347 -1.84 6.51 8.34
N GLY A 348 -2.12 7.28 7.28
CA GLY A 348 -1.13 7.85 6.38
C GLY A 348 -0.57 6.81 5.41
N GLY A 349 -0.30 7.24 4.17
CA GLY A 349 0.37 6.41 3.17
C GLY A 349 1.88 6.35 3.39
N TYR A 350 2.51 5.25 2.93
CA TYR A 350 3.95 5.20 2.76
C TYR A 350 4.32 5.95 1.48
N ALA A 351 4.86 7.16 1.60
CA ALA A 351 5.50 7.85 0.49
C ALA A 351 7.02 7.53 0.49
N PRO A 352 7.65 7.34 -0.67
CA PRO A 352 9.10 7.28 -0.74
C PRO A 352 9.70 8.55 -0.14
N LEU A 353 10.70 8.38 0.72
CA LEU A 353 11.37 9.51 1.35
C LEU A 353 12.26 10.21 0.30
N PRO A 354 12.25 11.55 0.24
CA PRO A 354 13.11 12.28 -0.69
C PRO A 354 14.58 12.06 -0.32
N ASP A 355 15.43 11.83 -1.31
CA ASP A 355 16.88 11.85 -1.10
C ASP A 355 17.42 13.29 -1.00
N GLY A 356 18.64 13.43 -0.47
CA GLY A 356 19.34 14.73 -0.38
C GLY A 356 18.92 15.58 0.83
N ASN A 357 18.26 16.72 0.60
CA ASN A 357 17.99 17.75 1.61
C ASN A 357 17.22 17.21 2.82
N TRP A 358 16.26 16.31 2.57
CA TRP A 358 15.46 15.71 3.62
C TRP A 358 16.33 14.97 4.65
N THR A 359 17.32 14.18 4.23
CA THR A 359 18.18 13.43 5.16
C THR A 359 19.04 14.34 6.03
N ILE A 360 19.54 15.46 5.48
CA ILE A 360 20.29 16.46 6.25
C ILE A 360 19.37 17.15 7.26
N LEU A 361 18.17 17.54 6.81
CA LEU A 361 17.18 18.19 7.66
C LEU A 361 16.66 17.24 8.76
N ASP A 362 16.50 15.96 8.46
CA ASP A 362 16.13 14.90 9.40
C ASP A 362 17.19 14.73 10.49
N ALA A 363 18.47 14.72 10.11
CA ALA A 363 19.59 14.63 11.03
C ALA A 363 19.67 15.85 11.95
N LEU A 364 19.56 17.07 11.41
CA LEU A 364 19.52 18.31 12.19
C LEU A 364 18.32 18.33 13.14
N THR A 365 17.14 17.93 12.66
CA THR A 365 15.93 17.86 13.47
C THR A 365 16.11 16.88 14.63
N THR A 366 16.66 15.70 14.35
CA THR A 366 16.96 14.70 15.39
C THR A 366 18.00 15.23 16.38
N ALA A 367 19.03 15.92 15.90
CA ALA A 367 20.10 16.47 16.76
C ALA A 367 19.62 17.58 17.69
N TYR A 368 18.76 18.48 17.21
CA TYR A 368 18.26 19.59 18.02
C TYR A 368 17.11 19.22 18.96
N LEU A 369 16.24 18.29 18.53
CA LEU A 369 15.10 17.86 19.35
C LEU A 369 15.46 16.79 20.38
N ARG A 370 16.60 16.11 20.20
CA ARG A 370 17.17 15.25 21.24
C ARG A 370 17.89 16.10 22.29
N GLY A 371 17.97 15.58 23.50
CA GLY A 371 18.47 16.30 24.66
C GLY A 371 17.36 16.81 25.56
N ASN A 372 17.66 16.89 26.85
CA ASN A 372 16.77 17.50 27.84
C ASN A 372 17.48 18.72 28.48
N PRO A 373 17.04 19.96 28.23
CA PRO A 373 15.92 20.35 27.35
C PRO A 373 16.31 20.32 25.85
N PRO A 374 15.32 20.14 24.94
CA PRO A 374 15.52 20.24 23.50
C PRO A 374 15.88 21.66 23.08
N GLN A 375 16.69 21.80 22.02
CA GLN A 375 17.14 23.09 21.47
C GLN A 375 16.16 23.63 20.44
N LEU A 376 14.92 23.81 20.89
CA LEU A 376 13.79 24.16 20.03
C LEU A 376 13.99 25.47 19.25
N GLU A 377 14.54 26.50 19.89
CA GLU A 377 14.73 27.82 19.26
C GLU A 377 15.77 27.79 18.13
N ALA A 378 16.84 26.99 18.28
CA ALA A 378 17.87 26.82 17.26
C ALA A 378 17.33 25.99 16.09
N TRP A 379 16.60 24.91 16.38
CA TRP A 379 15.92 24.11 15.36
C TRP A 379 14.92 24.94 14.55
N MET A 380 14.10 25.76 15.21
CA MET A 380 13.17 26.66 14.54
C MET A 380 13.89 27.63 13.60
N GLN A 381 15.08 28.11 13.97
CA GLN A 381 15.87 28.98 13.09
C GLN A 381 16.34 28.23 11.83
N VAL A 382 16.76 26.97 11.97
CA VAL A 382 17.13 26.12 10.83
C VAL A 382 15.93 25.95 9.88
N LEU A 383 14.75 25.66 10.41
CA LEU A 383 13.53 25.53 9.60
C LEU A 383 13.14 26.83 8.90
N GLU A 384 13.19 27.97 9.60
CA GLU A 384 12.88 29.28 9.02
C GLU A 384 13.86 29.64 7.89
N ASN A 385 15.16 29.46 8.12
CA ASN A 385 16.20 29.68 7.10
C ASN A 385 16.03 28.75 5.89
N HIS A 386 15.64 27.50 6.13
CA HIS A 386 15.38 26.54 5.07
C HIS A 386 14.12 26.92 4.27
N LEU A 387 13.07 27.38 4.94
CA LEU A 387 11.81 27.82 4.31
C LEU A 387 11.97 29.06 3.43
N GLU A 388 12.93 29.95 3.72
CA GLU A 388 13.26 31.10 2.86
C GLU A 388 13.80 30.66 1.50
N ARG A 389 14.36 29.46 1.41
CA ARG A 389 14.89 28.88 0.16
C ARG A 389 13.80 28.13 -0.58
N GLN A 390 13.87 28.14 -1.92
CA GLN A 390 12.99 27.28 -2.71
C GLN A 390 13.52 25.84 -2.57
N ASP A 391 12.68 24.94 -2.08
CA ASP A 391 12.94 23.52 -1.98
C ASP A 391 11.81 22.72 -2.68
N ALA A 392 12.00 21.42 -2.88
CA ALA A 392 11.01 20.50 -3.37
C ALA A 392 9.90 20.32 -2.31
N PRO A 393 8.62 20.46 -2.66
CA PRO A 393 7.52 20.29 -1.71
C PRO A 393 7.55 18.92 -0.99
N GLU A 394 8.11 17.89 -1.64
CA GLU A 394 8.30 16.53 -1.13
C GLU A 394 9.09 16.52 0.19
N VAL A 395 10.12 17.38 0.32
CA VAL A 395 10.95 17.49 1.53
C VAL A 395 10.10 17.92 2.72
N TRP A 396 9.25 18.93 2.53
CA TRP A 396 8.34 19.43 3.57
C TRP A 396 7.24 18.44 3.91
N ARG A 397 6.72 17.70 2.92
CA ARG A 397 5.75 16.62 3.15
C ARG A 397 6.35 15.49 3.98
N ALA A 398 7.56 15.05 3.64
CA ALA A 398 8.27 14.01 4.37
C ALA A 398 8.66 14.44 5.80
N MET A 399 8.78 15.75 6.05
CA MET A 399 8.95 16.32 7.39
C MET A 399 7.65 16.43 8.19
N GLY A 400 6.48 16.14 7.61
CA GLY A 400 5.16 16.47 8.19
C GLY A 400 4.99 16.04 9.64
N TRP A 401 5.36 14.81 9.99
CA TRP A 401 5.26 14.31 11.37
C TRP A 401 6.26 14.96 12.34
N LYS A 402 7.40 15.47 11.86
CA LYS A 402 8.37 16.22 12.68
C LYS A 402 7.97 17.67 12.87
N LEU A 403 7.17 18.23 11.95
CA LEU A 403 6.68 19.59 12.06
C LEU A 403 5.73 19.78 13.25
N GLU A 404 5.15 18.71 13.82
CA GLU A 404 4.36 18.82 15.07
C GLU A 404 5.17 19.45 16.21
N HIS A 405 6.50 19.26 16.22
CA HIS A 405 7.37 19.84 17.23
C HIS A 405 7.42 21.38 17.16
N VAL A 406 7.09 21.99 16.01
CA VAL A 406 6.96 23.45 15.87
C VAL A 406 5.85 23.98 16.78
N LEU A 407 4.79 23.19 17.01
CA LEU A 407 3.68 23.56 17.92
C LEU A 407 4.13 23.68 19.38
N ARG A 408 5.32 23.20 19.73
CA ARG A 408 5.92 23.38 21.07
C ARG A 408 6.63 24.73 21.21
N ALA A 409 6.86 25.45 20.12
CA ALA A 409 7.51 26.76 20.13
C ALA A 409 6.52 27.85 20.60
N ALA A 410 6.99 29.09 20.72
CA ALA A 410 6.11 30.21 21.01
C ALA A 410 4.96 30.29 19.99
N PRO A 411 3.68 30.37 20.40
CA PRO A 411 2.53 30.27 19.48
C PRO A 411 2.59 31.23 18.30
N ALA A 412 3.03 32.47 18.51
CA ALA A 412 3.18 33.47 17.44
C ALA A 412 4.25 33.09 16.40
N ARG A 413 5.35 32.44 16.83
CA ARG A 413 6.41 31.98 15.93
C ARG A 413 5.93 30.77 15.12
N ALA A 414 5.26 29.83 15.77
CA ALA A 414 4.67 28.66 15.13
C ALA A 414 3.59 29.04 14.09
N GLU A 415 2.68 29.95 14.45
CA GLU A 415 1.66 30.47 13.53
C GLU A 415 2.29 31.11 12.29
N ARG A 416 3.29 31.98 12.48
CA ARG A 416 3.99 32.64 11.38
C ARG A 416 4.71 31.62 10.49
N PHE A 417 5.39 30.64 11.08
CA PHE A 417 6.07 29.59 10.35
C PHE A 417 5.09 28.79 9.47
N PHE A 418 3.99 28.28 10.05
CA PHE A 418 3.02 27.50 9.28
C PHE A 418 2.30 28.33 8.22
N SER A 419 1.98 29.59 8.50
CA SER A 419 1.39 30.48 7.50
C SER A 419 2.32 30.67 6.30
N ASN A 420 3.61 30.87 6.54
CA ASN A 420 4.60 30.99 5.46
C ASN A 420 4.80 29.67 4.72
N LEU A 421 4.81 28.54 5.44
CA LEU A 421 4.97 27.20 4.87
C LEU A 421 3.81 26.87 3.93
N PHE A 422 2.57 27.03 4.37
CA PHE A 422 1.38 26.70 3.57
C PHE A 422 1.19 27.66 2.39
N ALA A 423 1.52 28.94 2.55
CA ALA A 423 1.48 29.90 1.44
C ALA A 423 2.49 29.56 0.34
N ARG A 424 3.68 29.07 0.72
CA ARG A 424 4.75 28.73 -0.23
C ARG A 424 4.60 27.33 -0.83
N TYR A 425 4.15 26.37 -0.03
CA TYR A 425 3.99 24.97 -0.42
C TYR A 425 2.59 24.45 -0.03
N PRO A 426 1.53 24.83 -0.78
CA PRO A 426 0.17 24.37 -0.51
C PRO A 426 0.03 22.85 -0.48
N SER A 427 0.85 22.11 -1.24
CA SER A 427 0.83 20.64 -1.24
C SER A 427 1.15 20.01 0.13
N VAL A 428 1.76 20.74 1.06
CA VAL A 428 1.98 20.26 2.43
C VAL A 428 0.64 20.10 3.16
N ILE A 429 -0.25 21.09 3.04
CA ILE A 429 -1.58 21.04 3.68
C ILE A 429 -2.55 20.11 2.93
N HIS A 430 -2.32 19.89 1.62
CA HIS A 430 -3.06 18.97 0.76
C HIS A 430 -2.63 17.50 0.95
N SER A 431 -2.36 17.08 2.17
CA SER A 431 -1.94 15.71 2.50
C SER A 431 -2.51 15.27 3.84
N SER A 432 -2.65 13.96 4.06
CA SER A 432 -3.07 13.41 5.36
C SER A 432 -2.19 13.88 6.53
N PHE A 433 -0.89 14.11 6.31
CA PHE A 433 0.00 14.71 7.31
C PHE A 433 -0.32 16.17 7.58
N GLY A 434 -0.56 16.98 6.55
CA GLY A 434 -0.95 18.39 6.68
C GLY A 434 -2.26 18.57 7.44
N LEU A 435 -3.26 17.71 7.19
CA LEU A 435 -4.52 17.74 7.92
C LEU A 435 -4.35 17.36 9.39
N ARG A 436 -3.52 16.36 9.70
CA ARG A 436 -3.18 16.01 11.10
C ARG A 436 -2.46 17.14 11.82
N LEU A 437 -1.55 17.83 11.12
CA LEU A 437 -0.86 19.00 11.65
C LEU A 437 -1.83 20.15 11.95
N LEU A 438 -2.80 20.42 11.07
CA LEU A 438 -3.89 21.37 11.33
C LEU A 438 -4.72 20.95 12.55
N ALA A 439 -5.10 19.67 12.64
CA ALA A 439 -5.85 19.14 13.77
C ALA A 439 -5.10 19.32 15.10
N GLN A 440 -3.78 19.11 15.13
CA GLN A 440 -2.95 19.39 16.31
C GLN A 440 -2.84 20.90 16.60
N ALA A 441 -2.72 21.73 15.55
CA ALA A 441 -2.67 23.18 15.69
C ALA A 441 -3.94 23.77 16.33
N MET A 442 -5.12 23.16 16.11
CA MET A 442 -6.38 23.54 16.77
C MET A 442 -6.31 23.51 18.30
N HIS A 443 -5.42 22.71 18.89
CA HIS A 443 -5.27 22.60 20.33
C HIS A 443 -4.26 23.59 20.93
N THR A 444 -3.38 24.16 20.10
CA THR A 444 -2.17 24.86 20.58
C THR A 444 -2.07 26.29 20.06
N LEU A 445 -2.63 26.58 18.89
CA LEU A 445 -2.58 27.89 18.24
C LEU A 445 -3.93 28.61 18.30
N PRO A 446 -3.96 29.93 18.06
CA PRO A 446 -5.20 30.68 17.97
C PRO A 446 -6.12 30.12 16.87
N LEU A 447 -7.39 29.85 17.22
CA LEU A 447 -8.37 29.29 16.28
C LEU A 447 -8.63 30.21 15.07
N THR A 448 -8.36 31.51 15.18
CA THR A 448 -8.43 32.45 14.04
C THR A 448 -7.41 32.12 12.95
N ALA A 449 -6.22 31.66 13.32
CA ALA A 449 -5.19 31.26 12.35
C ALA A 449 -5.56 29.94 11.67
N VAL A 450 -6.03 28.98 12.46
CA VAL A 450 -6.52 27.68 11.95
C VAL A 450 -7.70 27.88 11.01
N GLN A 451 -8.67 28.72 11.39
CA GLN A 451 -9.81 29.07 10.54
C GLN A 451 -9.34 29.59 9.17
N ARG A 452 -8.39 30.53 9.14
CA ARG A 452 -7.84 31.05 7.89
C ARG A 452 -7.22 29.93 7.04
N TRP A 453 -6.40 29.05 7.63
CA TRP A 453 -5.79 27.95 6.88
C TRP A 453 -6.81 26.93 6.36
N MET A 454 -7.90 26.70 7.10
CA MET A 454 -9.01 25.87 6.63
C MET A 454 -9.77 26.55 5.48
N GLU A 455 -10.02 27.85 5.57
CA GLU A 455 -10.65 28.62 4.48
C GLU A 455 -9.77 28.61 3.22
N ASP A 456 -8.46 28.77 3.37
CA ASP A 456 -7.48 28.67 2.27
C ASP A 456 -7.48 27.26 1.64
N LEU A 457 -7.52 26.21 2.46
CA LEU A 457 -7.67 24.81 2.00
C LEU A 457 -8.96 24.65 1.19
N GLY A 458 -10.08 25.13 1.70
CA GLY A 458 -11.39 25.03 1.04
C GLY A 458 -11.46 25.80 -0.28
N ALA A 459 -10.73 26.92 -0.38
CA ALA A 459 -10.63 27.74 -1.60
C ALA A 459 -9.56 27.23 -2.60
N GLY A 460 -8.73 26.26 -2.21
CA GLY A 460 -7.64 25.74 -3.01
C GLY A 460 -8.06 24.93 -4.24
N SER A 461 -7.07 24.43 -5.00
CA SER A 461 -7.30 23.63 -6.21
C SER A 461 -7.29 22.12 -5.97
N TRP A 462 -6.97 21.65 -4.76
CA TRP A 462 -6.87 20.22 -4.46
C TRP A 462 -8.21 19.50 -4.68
N VAL A 463 -8.16 18.35 -5.35
CA VAL A 463 -9.35 17.57 -5.76
C VAL A 463 -10.15 17.09 -4.54
N ARG A 464 -9.50 16.86 -3.41
CA ARG A 464 -10.12 16.39 -2.17
C ARG A 464 -10.35 17.48 -1.12
N ARG A 465 -10.20 18.76 -1.50
CA ARG A 465 -10.31 19.91 -0.58
C ARG A 465 -11.62 19.96 0.20
N GLU A 466 -12.75 19.65 -0.45
CA GLU A 466 -14.07 19.73 0.19
C GLU A 466 -14.22 18.63 1.26
N GLN A 467 -13.75 17.41 0.95
CA GLN A 467 -13.73 16.32 1.93
C GLN A 467 -12.80 16.65 3.10
N ALA A 468 -11.58 17.11 2.82
CA ALA A 468 -10.62 17.50 3.84
C ALA A 468 -11.14 18.61 4.75
N PHE A 469 -11.77 19.63 4.16
CA PHE A 469 -12.43 20.70 4.89
C PHE A 469 -13.57 20.17 5.75
N GLY A 470 -14.41 19.27 5.21
CA GLY A 470 -15.50 18.64 5.95
C GLY A 470 -15.02 17.83 7.16
N GLU A 471 -13.97 17.02 7.01
CA GLU A 471 -13.38 16.23 8.10
C GLU A 471 -12.81 17.12 9.22
N LEU A 472 -12.10 18.19 8.86
CA LEU A 472 -11.58 19.17 9.83
C LEU A 472 -12.70 19.99 10.49
N LEU A 473 -13.75 20.32 9.73
CA LEU A 473 -14.91 21.03 10.24
C LEU A 473 -15.66 20.18 11.28
N ALA A 474 -15.84 18.88 11.01
CA ALA A 474 -16.37 17.94 11.99
C ALA A 474 -15.54 17.93 13.28
N LEU A 475 -14.20 17.90 13.14
CA LEU A 475 -13.28 17.93 14.27
C LEU A 475 -13.44 19.19 15.12
N LEU A 476 -13.66 20.37 14.52
CA LEU A 476 -13.88 21.61 15.27
C LEU A 476 -15.28 21.72 15.86
N ALA A 477 -16.31 21.41 15.08
CA ALA A 477 -17.70 21.61 15.46
C ALA A 477 -18.18 20.65 16.57
N THR A 478 -17.52 19.49 16.71
CA THR A 478 -17.81 18.50 17.76
C THR A 478 -17.15 18.80 19.10
N ARG A 479 -16.31 19.85 19.18
CA ARG A 479 -15.67 20.24 20.44
C ARG A 479 -16.66 20.93 21.39
N HIS A 480 -16.44 20.78 22.69
CA HIS A 480 -17.21 21.51 23.70
C HIS A 480 -17.04 23.05 23.59
N ASP A 481 -15.87 23.50 23.14
CA ASP A 481 -15.51 24.90 22.92
C ASP A 481 -15.56 25.29 21.43
N ALA A 482 -16.42 24.62 20.63
CA ALA A 482 -16.57 24.91 19.21
C ALA A 482 -16.85 26.40 18.95
N THR A 483 -16.17 26.96 17.96
CA THR A 483 -16.36 28.37 17.60
C THR A 483 -17.71 28.60 16.91
N PRO A 484 -18.32 29.79 17.04
CA PRO A 484 -19.53 30.13 16.29
C PRO A 484 -19.35 29.91 14.78
N TRP A 485 -18.18 30.26 14.23
CA TRP A 485 -17.85 30.03 12.82
C TRP A 485 -17.94 28.56 12.41
N ALA A 486 -17.43 27.63 13.23
CA ALA A 486 -17.46 26.20 12.90
C ALA A 486 -18.91 25.69 12.90
N LEU A 487 -19.70 26.08 13.91
CA LEU A 487 -21.11 25.71 14.00
C LEU A 487 -21.93 26.27 12.84
N GLU A 488 -21.78 27.57 12.53
CA GLU A 488 -22.45 28.21 11.39
C GLU A 488 -22.04 27.59 10.04
N SER A 489 -20.79 27.17 9.90
CA SER A 489 -20.30 26.51 8.69
C SER A 489 -20.90 25.12 8.52
N VAL A 490 -21.08 24.36 9.61
CA VAL A 490 -21.81 23.08 9.58
C VAL A 490 -23.27 23.32 9.22
N GLU A 491 -23.94 24.31 9.82
CA GLU A 491 -25.33 24.63 9.49
C GLU A 491 -25.50 25.03 8.03
N ARG A 492 -24.57 25.83 7.49
CA ARG A 492 -24.56 26.21 6.08
C ARG A 492 -24.39 24.99 5.17
N ALA A 493 -23.46 24.11 5.48
CA ALA A 493 -23.22 22.87 4.73
C ALA A 493 -24.48 21.99 4.71
N LEU A 494 -25.09 21.76 5.88
CA LEU A 494 -26.30 20.96 6.01
C LEU A 494 -27.49 21.60 5.29
N ALA A 495 -27.68 22.92 5.39
CA ALA A 495 -28.76 23.62 4.71
C ALA A 495 -28.62 23.55 3.17
N GLN A 496 -27.40 23.71 2.66
CA GLN A 496 -27.12 23.59 1.22
C GLN A 496 -27.41 22.17 0.73
N TRP A 497 -26.90 21.16 1.43
CA TRP A 497 -27.15 19.76 1.10
C TRP A 497 -28.64 19.40 1.17
N GLN A 498 -29.37 19.97 2.13
CA GLN A 498 -30.80 19.74 2.28
C GLN A 498 -31.62 20.38 1.16
N ALA A 499 -31.20 21.53 0.64
CA ALA A 499 -31.87 22.24 -0.45
C ALA A 499 -31.74 21.51 -1.80
N VAL A 500 -30.68 20.73 -2.01
CA VAL A 500 -30.50 19.94 -3.24
C VAL A 500 -31.49 18.76 -3.25
N SER A 501 -32.41 18.79 -4.23
CA SER A 501 -33.39 17.73 -4.46
C SER A 501 -32.93 16.83 -5.62
N GLY A 502 -32.42 15.62 -5.34
CA GLY A 502 -32.08 14.62 -6.37
C GLY A 502 -30.80 13.81 -6.10
N SER A 503 -30.53 12.82 -6.98
CA SER A 503 -29.43 11.83 -6.91
C SER A 503 -28.00 12.41 -6.89
N SER A 504 -27.83 13.74 -7.01
CA SER A 504 -26.53 14.43 -6.92
C SER A 504 -26.03 14.59 -5.47
N ALA A 505 -26.89 14.40 -4.46
CA ALA A 505 -26.52 14.49 -3.05
C ALA A 505 -25.50 13.41 -2.58
N ALA A 506 -25.32 12.34 -3.37
CA ALA A 506 -24.37 11.26 -3.09
C ALA A 506 -22.90 11.61 -3.40
N GLU A 507 -22.66 12.73 -4.09
CA GLU A 507 -21.32 13.18 -4.53
C GLU A 507 -20.81 14.43 -3.78
N ASP A 508 -21.58 14.93 -2.79
CA ASP A 508 -21.19 16.10 -2.00
C ASP A 508 -20.01 15.75 -1.08
N ARG A 509 -18.79 16.08 -1.53
CA ARG A 509 -17.54 15.75 -0.84
C ARG A 509 -17.42 16.46 0.49
N LEU A 510 -18.00 17.65 0.64
CA LEU A 510 -18.03 18.38 1.91
C LEU A 510 -18.83 17.59 2.95
N ILE A 511 -20.03 17.14 2.58
CA ILE A 511 -20.89 16.35 3.46
C ILE A 511 -20.31 14.97 3.72
N LEU A 512 -19.68 14.35 2.73
CA LEU A 512 -18.92 13.12 2.92
C LEU A 512 -17.85 13.31 4.01
N GLY A 513 -17.01 14.34 3.88
CA GLY A 513 -15.96 14.64 4.87
C GLY A 513 -16.52 14.93 6.26
N LEU A 514 -17.58 15.73 6.34
CA LEU A 514 -18.29 16.00 7.61
C LEU A 514 -18.80 14.69 8.23
N THR A 515 -19.41 13.82 7.43
CA THR A 515 -19.95 12.53 7.89
C THR A 515 -18.86 11.59 8.37
N ILE A 516 -17.75 11.48 7.62
CA ILE A 516 -16.57 10.71 8.03
C ILE A 516 -16.08 11.20 9.39
N GLY A 517 -15.82 12.50 9.52
CA GLY A 517 -15.26 13.05 10.75
C GLY A 517 -16.18 12.90 11.95
N VAL A 518 -17.49 13.07 11.78
CA VAL A 518 -18.46 12.85 12.85
C VAL A 518 -18.53 11.38 13.25
N ALA A 519 -18.55 10.46 12.28
CA ALA A 519 -18.63 9.02 12.53
C ALA A 519 -17.37 8.50 13.26
N GLU A 520 -16.18 8.93 12.85
CA GLU A 520 -14.90 8.59 13.50
C GLU A 520 -14.79 9.13 14.94
N LEU A 521 -15.42 10.27 15.22
CA LEU A 521 -15.41 10.91 16.54
C LEU A 521 -16.56 10.45 17.45
N TRP A 522 -17.43 9.55 16.99
CA TRP A 522 -18.64 9.17 17.71
C TRP A 522 -18.38 8.36 18.99
N ASP A 523 -17.32 7.55 18.98
CA ASP A 523 -16.89 6.75 20.13
C ASP A 523 -16.19 7.61 21.21
N GLU A 524 -15.77 8.83 20.89
CA GLU A 524 -15.09 9.72 21.83
C GLU A 524 -16.10 10.33 22.82
N PRO A 525 -16.03 10.02 24.13
CA PRO A 525 -17.06 10.42 25.09
C PRO A 525 -17.30 11.93 25.16
N THR A 526 -16.23 12.72 24.97
CA THR A 526 -16.31 14.19 25.01
C THR A 526 -16.98 14.82 23.79
N ARG A 527 -17.12 14.06 22.71
CA ARG A 527 -17.69 14.52 21.41
C ARG A 527 -19.00 13.82 21.06
N ARG A 528 -19.29 12.71 21.73
CA ARG A 528 -20.39 11.79 21.44
C ARG A 528 -21.76 12.46 21.29
N GLU A 529 -22.14 13.35 22.19
CA GLU A 529 -23.44 14.05 22.12
C GLU A 529 -23.59 14.85 20.81
N ARG A 530 -22.60 15.68 20.51
CA ARG A 530 -22.60 16.53 19.30
C ARG A 530 -22.44 15.71 18.03
N ALA A 531 -21.64 14.65 18.09
CA ALA A 531 -21.49 13.74 16.96
C ALA A 531 -22.81 13.00 16.66
N SER A 532 -23.51 12.52 17.69
CA SER A 532 -24.84 11.93 17.57
C SER A 532 -25.84 12.90 16.96
N GLU A 533 -25.90 14.16 17.43
CA GLU A 533 -26.80 15.18 16.89
C GLU A 533 -26.62 15.33 15.37
N LEU A 534 -25.37 15.37 14.90
CA LEU A 534 -25.05 15.50 13.49
C LEU A 534 -25.36 14.23 12.69
N LEU A 535 -25.02 13.04 13.20
CA LEU A 535 -25.37 11.77 12.54
C LEU A 535 -26.88 11.61 12.36
N LEU A 536 -27.67 11.98 13.37
CA LEU A 536 -29.13 11.91 13.30
C LEU A 536 -29.73 12.81 12.21
N ARG A 537 -29.03 13.90 11.84
CA ARG A 537 -29.42 14.80 10.75
C ARG A 537 -28.94 14.30 9.38
N LEU A 538 -27.83 13.55 9.34
CA LEU A 538 -27.21 13.04 8.13
C LEU A 538 -27.85 11.73 7.64
N VAL A 539 -28.02 10.75 8.54
CA VAL A 539 -28.50 9.38 8.23
C VAL A 539 -29.79 9.36 7.39
N PRO A 540 -30.85 10.14 7.69
CA PRO A 540 -32.12 10.05 6.96
C PRO A 540 -32.03 10.33 5.46
N ARG A 541 -30.97 11.02 5.01
CA ARG A 541 -30.73 11.38 3.61
C ARG A 541 -29.44 10.81 3.06
N ALA A 542 -28.69 10.05 3.87
CA ALA A 542 -27.41 9.50 3.47
C ALA A 542 -27.59 8.46 2.35
N SER A 543 -26.71 8.52 1.35
CA SER A 543 -26.67 7.57 0.24
C SER A 543 -25.25 7.45 -0.30
N GLY A 544 -24.96 6.39 -1.07
CA GLY A 544 -23.64 6.16 -1.64
C GLY A 544 -22.52 6.22 -0.59
N ALA A 545 -21.48 6.99 -0.86
CA ALA A 545 -20.32 7.17 0.01
C ALA A 545 -20.67 7.83 1.36
N VAL A 546 -21.67 8.72 1.40
CA VAL A 546 -22.12 9.36 2.66
C VAL A 546 -22.75 8.33 3.61
N ALA A 547 -23.51 7.39 3.05
CA ALA A 547 -24.10 6.30 3.85
C ALA A 547 -23.03 5.33 4.37
N GLU A 548 -22.05 4.99 3.53
CA GLU A 548 -20.89 4.19 3.96
C GLU A 548 -20.10 4.89 5.07
N ALA A 549 -19.86 6.20 4.93
CA ALA A 549 -19.21 7.03 5.94
C ALA A 549 -19.99 7.06 7.26
N ALA A 550 -21.32 7.20 7.22
CA ALA A 550 -22.14 7.20 8.43
C ALA A 550 -22.03 5.88 9.21
N MET A 551 -21.92 4.76 8.49
CA MET A 551 -21.76 3.44 9.11
C MET A 551 -20.39 3.22 9.76
N ARG A 552 -19.39 4.08 9.51
CA ARG A 552 -18.10 4.04 10.21
C ARG A 552 -18.22 4.27 11.72
N ALA A 553 -19.33 4.83 12.19
CA ALA A 553 -19.64 4.90 13.63
C ALA A 553 -19.65 3.51 14.30
N PHE A 554 -19.81 2.43 13.51
CA PHE A 554 -19.77 1.04 13.96
C PHE A 554 -18.52 0.27 13.46
N SER A 555 -17.50 0.96 12.93
CA SER A 555 -16.27 0.30 12.47
C SER A 555 -15.37 -0.17 13.61
N SER A 556 -15.54 0.41 14.81
CA SER A 556 -14.77 0.05 16.00
C SER A 556 -15.08 -1.37 16.46
N THR A 557 -14.04 -2.12 16.83
CA THR A 557 -14.17 -3.43 17.46
C THR A 557 -14.36 -3.33 18.98
N ALA A 558 -14.29 -2.12 19.54
CA ALA A 558 -14.58 -1.90 20.95
C ALA A 558 -16.06 -2.17 21.26
N PRO A 559 -16.41 -2.56 22.51
CA PRO A 559 -17.79 -2.74 22.91
C PRO A 559 -18.60 -1.44 22.73
N LEU A 560 -19.77 -1.56 22.12
CA LEU A 560 -20.67 -0.42 21.87
C LEU A 560 -21.14 0.20 23.19
N LEU A 561 -21.02 1.52 23.32
CA LEU A 561 -21.60 2.25 24.44
C LEU A 561 -23.13 2.23 24.29
N TRP A 562 -23.82 1.49 25.15
CA TRP A 562 -25.27 1.28 25.04
C TRP A 562 -26.10 2.37 25.76
N ASP A 563 -25.95 3.61 25.29
CA ASP A 563 -26.54 4.82 25.87
C ASP A 563 -27.69 5.40 25.02
N ALA A 564 -28.15 6.60 25.36
CA ALA A 564 -29.24 7.26 24.62
C ALA A 564 -28.83 7.59 23.18
N ALA A 565 -27.57 7.98 22.97
CA ALA A 565 -26.99 8.28 21.67
C ALA A 565 -27.04 7.07 20.73
N THR A 566 -26.62 5.90 21.19
CA THR A 566 -26.73 4.65 20.43
C THR A 566 -28.18 4.33 20.09
N ARG A 567 -29.09 4.40 21.08
CA ARG A 567 -30.51 4.09 20.84
C ARG A 567 -31.14 4.99 19.78
N GLN A 568 -30.86 6.29 19.84
CA GLN A 568 -31.36 7.25 18.85
C GLN A 568 -30.81 6.97 17.45
N LEU A 569 -29.50 6.69 17.34
CA LEU A 569 -28.87 6.40 16.05
C LEU A 569 -29.42 5.10 15.44
N LEU A 570 -29.61 4.06 16.25
CA LEU A 570 -30.24 2.81 15.83
C LEU A 570 -31.69 3.03 15.34
N CYS A 571 -32.48 3.86 16.04
CA CYS A 571 -33.81 4.25 15.56
C CYS A 571 -33.75 4.97 14.20
N ALA A 572 -32.78 5.87 14.00
CA ALA A 572 -32.62 6.57 12.74
C ALA A 572 -32.23 5.62 11.60
N LEU A 573 -31.36 4.64 11.86
CA LEU A 573 -30.98 3.61 10.91
C LEU A 573 -32.14 2.68 10.55
N ALA A 574 -32.99 2.31 11.52
CA ALA A 574 -34.20 1.54 11.25
C ALA A 574 -35.16 2.30 10.31
N GLY A 575 -35.18 3.63 10.38
CA GLY A 575 -35.91 4.51 9.44
C GLY A 575 -35.23 4.70 8.08
N ALA A 576 -33.96 4.31 7.93
CA ALA A 576 -33.16 4.46 6.72
C ALA A 576 -32.33 3.19 6.42
N PRO A 577 -32.96 2.02 6.21
CA PRO A 577 -32.27 0.74 6.20
C PRO A 577 -31.28 0.57 5.04
N ALA A 578 -31.48 1.29 3.94
CA ALA A 578 -30.53 1.33 2.83
C ALA A 578 -29.14 1.85 3.22
N VAL A 579 -29.03 2.62 4.32
CA VAL A 579 -27.74 3.10 4.87
C VAL A 579 -26.97 1.96 5.51
N MET A 580 -27.65 1.08 6.25
CA MET A 580 -27.01 -0.03 6.96
C MET A 580 -26.26 -0.95 5.99
N LEU A 581 -26.77 -1.16 4.77
CA LEU A 581 -26.13 -2.03 3.77
C LEU A 581 -24.89 -1.43 3.08
N ARG A 582 -24.48 -0.21 3.43
CA ARG A 582 -23.36 0.49 2.76
C ARG A 582 -22.00 0.27 3.40
N GLY A 583 -21.93 -0.45 4.53
CA GLY A 583 -20.68 -0.89 5.14
C GLY A 583 -20.83 -1.19 6.62
N TRP A 584 -19.94 -2.00 7.19
CA TRP A 584 -19.80 -2.24 8.64
C TRP A 584 -21.04 -2.81 9.37
N TYR A 585 -22.06 -3.28 8.63
CA TYR A 585 -23.26 -3.87 9.25
C TYR A 585 -22.97 -5.19 9.95
N GLU A 586 -21.92 -5.90 9.53
CA GLU A 586 -21.41 -7.09 10.18
C GLU A 586 -20.98 -6.82 11.63
N ASN A 587 -20.27 -5.71 11.85
CA ASN A 587 -19.86 -5.28 13.18
C ASN A 587 -21.07 -4.84 14.00
N LEU A 588 -21.97 -4.05 13.39
CA LEU A 588 -23.21 -3.63 14.03
C LEU A 588 -24.03 -4.84 14.51
N VAL A 589 -24.32 -5.80 13.64
CA VAL A 589 -25.12 -6.98 13.99
C VAL A 589 -24.45 -7.81 15.09
N GLY A 590 -23.12 -7.96 15.03
CA GLY A 590 -22.35 -8.65 16.07
C GLY A 590 -22.44 -7.98 17.44
N GLN A 591 -22.50 -6.65 17.48
CA GLN A 591 -22.67 -5.89 18.72
C GLN A 591 -24.12 -5.93 19.24
N LEU A 592 -25.13 -5.90 18.36
CA LEU A 592 -26.55 -5.99 18.77
C LEU A 592 -26.87 -7.28 19.53
N ASP A 593 -26.30 -8.41 19.10
CA ASP A 593 -26.48 -9.73 19.74
C ASP A 593 -26.08 -9.70 21.24
N GLN A 594 -25.05 -8.90 21.59
CA GLN A 594 -24.52 -8.81 22.96
C GLN A 594 -25.43 -8.06 23.94
N HIS A 595 -26.41 -7.30 23.44
CA HIS A 595 -27.30 -6.46 24.26
C HIS A 595 -28.69 -7.05 24.47
N LEU A 596 -28.94 -8.27 23.97
CA LEU A 596 -30.14 -9.02 24.31
C LEU A 596 -30.03 -9.63 25.73
N PRO A 597 -31.11 -9.62 26.53
CA PRO A 597 -32.48 -9.22 26.19
C PRO A 597 -32.84 -7.76 26.54
N ALA A 598 -31.90 -6.94 27.04
CA ALA A 598 -32.20 -5.67 27.71
C ALA A 598 -32.97 -4.65 26.85
N ASP A 599 -32.69 -4.57 25.55
CA ASP A 599 -33.36 -3.65 24.59
C ASP A 599 -33.91 -4.41 23.38
N ALA A 600 -34.56 -5.55 23.63
CA ALA A 600 -35.05 -6.46 22.60
C ALA A 600 -36.02 -5.82 21.57
N ALA A 601 -36.82 -4.82 21.97
CA ALA A 601 -37.73 -4.14 21.05
C ALA A 601 -37.00 -3.30 20.00
N LEU A 602 -36.02 -2.51 20.41
CA LEU A 602 -35.21 -1.71 19.49
C LEU A 602 -34.38 -2.60 18.56
N ILE A 603 -33.73 -3.63 19.11
CA ILE A 603 -32.94 -4.58 18.33
C ILE A 603 -33.82 -5.28 17.29
N LYS A 604 -35.05 -5.66 17.65
CA LYS A 604 -36.03 -6.22 16.73
C LYS A 604 -36.34 -5.25 15.58
N ASP A 605 -36.57 -3.97 15.85
CA ASP A 605 -36.93 -3.01 14.80
C ASP A 605 -35.77 -2.79 13.82
N VAL A 606 -34.55 -2.63 14.33
CA VAL A 606 -33.33 -2.48 13.51
C VAL A 606 -33.10 -3.69 12.63
N VAL A 607 -33.12 -4.89 13.21
CA VAL A 607 -32.80 -6.13 12.48
C VAL A 607 -33.90 -6.47 11.48
N THR A 608 -35.17 -6.21 11.81
CA THR A 608 -36.28 -6.39 10.85
C THR A 608 -36.11 -5.46 9.65
N ALA A 609 -35.78 -4.18 9.88
CA ALA A 609 -35.54 -3.23 8.81
C ALA A 609 -34.33 -3.62 7.93
N LEU A 610 -33.26 -4.11 8.55
CA LEU A 610 -32.07 -4.62 7.85
C LEU A 610 -32.41 -5.83 6.96
N VAL A 611 -33.09 -6.84 7.51
CA VAL A 611 -33.44 -8.07 6.76
C VAL A 611 -34.44 -7.80 5.65
N ALA A 612 -35.40 -6.90 5.87
CA ALA A 612 -36.31 -6.46 4.81
C ALA A 612 -35.54 -5.82 3.64
N GLU A 613 -34.53 -5.01 3.94
CA GLU A 613 -33.70 -4.35 2.93
C GLU A 613 -32.73 -5.32 2.22
N LEU A 614 -32.15 -6.29 2.93
CA LEU A 614 -31.36 -7.39 2.34
C LEU A 614 -32.20 -8.19 1.35
N THR A 615 -33.44 -8.53 1.74
CA THR A 615 -34.41 -9.22 0.87
C THR A 615 -34.71 -8.38 -0.36
N ARG A 616 -35.02 -7.08 -0.17
CA ARG A 616 -35.35 -6.16 -1.27
C ARG A 616 -34.22 -6.01 -2.27
N THR A 617 -32.97 -6.00 -1.80
CA THR A 617 -31.78 -5.79 -2.64
C THR A 617 -31.16 -7.09 -3.15
N SER A 618 -31.66 -8.25 -2.71
CA SER A 618 -31.12 -9.58 -3.04
C SER A 618 -29.62 -9.70 -2.74
N GLN A 619 -29.17 -9.05 -1.66
CA GLN A 619 -27.78 -9.13 -1.23
C GLN A 619 -27.49 -10.45 -0.52
N TYR A 620 -26.28 -10.97 -0.72
CA TYR A 620 -25.81 -12.16 -0.03
C TYR A 620 -25.50 -11.83 1.44
N VAL A 621 -25.98 -12.68 2.35
CA VAL A 621 -25.69 -12.56 3.79
C VAL A 621 -24.40 -13.32 4.10
N LEU A 622 -23.43 -12.62 4.70
CA LEU A 622 -22.19 -13.25 5.15
C LEU A 622 -22.48 -14.30 6.24
N PRO A 623 -21.76 -15.45 6.26
CA PRO A 623 -22.02 -16.54 7.22
C PRO A 623 -22.02 -16.09 8.68
N ASP A 624 -21.04 -15.27 9.10
CA ASP A 624 -20.93 -14.79 10.48
C ASP A 624 -22.11 -13.88 10.88
N VAL A 625 -22.60 -13.09 9.92
CA VAL A 625 -23.79 -12.24 10.10
C VAL A 625 -25.03 -13.12 10.17
N GLY A 626 -25.14 -14.13 9.31
CA GLY A 626 -26.22 -15.12 9.33
C GLY A 626 -26.33 -15.84 10.67
N ALA A 627 -25.20 -16.23 11.26
CA ALA A 627 -25.14 -16.82 12.59
C ALA A 627 -25.66 -15.86 13.67
N ALA A 628 -25.21 -14.60 13.67
CA ALA A 628 -25.63 -13.59 14.63
C ALA A 628 -27.13 -13.25 14.50
N LEU A 629 -27.63 -13.04 13.27
CA LEU A 629 -29.05 -12.81 13.00
C LEU A 629 -29.92 -13.99 13.48
N SER A 630 -29.45 -15.22 13.30
CA SER A 630 -30.16 -16.41 13.78
C SER A 630 -30.22 -16.46 15.32
N ARG A 631 -29.13 -16.10 16.02
CA ARG A 631 -29.13 -16.01 17.49
C ARG A 631 -30.04 -14.90 18.01
N ILE A 632 -30.08 -13.76 17.34
CA ILE A 632 -31.00 -12.66 17.64
C ILE A 632 -32.44 -13.14 17.49
N ALA A 633 -32.79 -13.77 16.36
CA ALA A 633 -34.14 -14.29 16.11
C ALA A 633 -34.58 -15.28 17.20
N LEU A 634 -33.74 -16.26 17.54
CA LEU A 634 -34.02 -17.23 18.60
C LEU A 634 -34.14 -16.57 19.98
N SER A 635 -33.34 -15.55 20.27
CA SER A 635 -33.40 -14.81 21.53
C SER A 635 -34.69 -13.99 21.65
N LEU A 636 -35.20 -13.44 20.55
CA LEU A 636 -36.51 -12.78 20.48
C LEU A 636 -37.67 -13.78 20.66
N GLN A 637 -37.58 -14.99 20.11
CA GLN A 637 -38.59 -16.05 20.32
C GLN A 637 -38.76 -16.45 21.80
N ARG A 638 -37.69 -16.31 22.60
CA ARG A 638 -37.73 -16.57 24.05
C ARG A 638 -38.42 -15.47 24.85
N GLN A 639 -38.70 -14.31 24.24
CA GLN A 639 -39.40 -13.21 24.90
C GLN A 639 -40.92 -13.42 24.92
N PRO A 640 -41.68 -12.62 25.70
CA PRO A 640 -43.13 -12.55 25.59
C PRO A 640 -43.59 -11.94 24.25
N PRO A 641 -44.83 -12.23 23.79
CA PRO A 641 -45.44 -11.50 22.68
C PRO A 641 -45.47 -9.97 22.96
N PRO A 642 -45.29 -9.11 21.95
CA PRO A 642 -45.21 -9.41 20.51
C PRO A 642 -43.80 -9.79 19.99
N LEU A 643 -42.75 -9.70 20.82
CA LEU A 643 -41.37 -9.96 20.38
C LEU A 643 -41.13 -11.40 19.95
N ARG A 644 -41.87 -12.34 20.56
CA ARG A 644 -41.86 -13.74 20.16
C ARG A 644 -42.25 -13.96 18.70
N GLU A 645 -43.32 -13.29 18.29
CA GLU A 645 -43.88 -13.41 16.94
C GLU A 645 -42.92 -12.80 15.92
N ALA A 646 -42.38 -11.63 16.22
CA ALA A 646 -41.34 -11.01 15.41
C ALA A 646 -40.08 -11.87 15.28
N GLY A 647 -39.68 -12.57 16.35
CA GLY A 647 -38.55 -13.51 16.31
C GLY A 647 -38.81 -14.75 15.43
N LEU A 648 -40.07 -15.19 15.30
CA LEU A 648 -40.45 -16.27 14.38
C LEU A 648 -40.43 -15.77 12.93
N GLU A 649 -41.07 -14.64 12.65
CA GLU A 649 -41.10 -14.03 11.32
C GLU A 649 -39.68 -13.72 10.81
N LEU A 650 -38.82 -13.19 11.67
CA LEU A 650 -37.41 -12.94 11.33
C LEU A 650 -36.68 -14.24 10.97
N PHE A 651 -36.90 -15.32 11.72
CA PHE A 651 -36.26 -16.61 11.45
C PHE A 651 -36.73 -17.20 10.11
N GLU A 652 -38.02 -17.06 9.77
CA GLU A 652 -38.57 -17.46 8.46
C GLU A 652 -37.94 -16.66 7.32
N GLN A 653 -37.82 -15.34 7.46
CA GLN A 653 -37.16 -14.48 6.45
C GLN A 653 -35.69 -14.86 6.22
N LEU A 654 -34.96 -15.28 7.28
CA LEU A 654 -33.58 -15.74 7.13
C LEU A 654 -33.48 -17.08 6.37
N LEU A 655 -34.47 -17.98 6.51
CA LEU A 655 -34.54 -19.22 5.74
C LEU A 655 -34.80 -18.96 4.26
N ASP A 656 -35.67 -17.99 3.96
CA ASP A 656 -35.98 -17.54 2.59
C ASP A 656 -34.76 -16.90 1.92
N LEU A 657 -33.97 -16.13 2.67
CA LEU A 657 -32.68 -15.58 2.21
C LEU A 657 -31.58 -16.64 2.04
N GLY A 658 -31.85 -17.87 2.46
CA GLY A 658 -30.92 -18.99 2.28
C GLY A 658 -29.72 -18.98 3.23
N VAL A 659 -29.85 -18.34 4.40
CA VAL A 659 -28.83 -18.36 5.45
C VAL A 659 -28.58 -19.80 5.91
N SER A 660 -27.35 -20.30 5.74
CA SER A 660 -26.98 -21.69 6.04
C SER A 660 -27.21 -22.07 7.49
N GLU A 661 -26.89 -21.14 8.40
CA GLU A 661 -26.92 -21.33 9.84
C GLU A 661 -28.37 -21.47 10.34
N ALA A 662 -29.30 -20.70 9.78
CA ALA A 662 -30.73 -20.82 10.07
C ALA A 662 -31.27 -22.21 9.64
N ARG A 663 -30.83 -22.71 8.47
CA ARG A 663 -31.20 -24.05 7.98
C ARG A 663 -30.64 -25.17 8.85
N ASP A 664 -29.41 -25.03 9.32
CA ASP A 664 -28.78 -26.03 10.17
C ASP A 664 -29.40 -26.05 11.57
N LEU A 665 -29.73 -24.89 12.13
CA LEU A 665 -30.49 -24.76 13.38
C LEU A 665 -31.89 -25.38 13.28
N LEU A 666 -32.59 -25.21 12.15
CA LEU A 666 -33.90 -25.85 11.94
C LEU A 666 -33.79 -27.39 11.95
N LYS A 667 -32.77 -27.95 11.27
CA LYS A 667 -32.52 -29.41 11.28
C LYS A 667 -32.21 -29.92 12.68
N GLU A 668 -31.50 -29.17 13.51
CA GLU A 668 -31.21 -29.53 14.89
C GLU A 668 -32.47 -29.52 15.77
N LEU A 669 -33.33 -28.50 15.62
CA LEU A 669 -34.60 -28.41 16.33
C LEU A 669 -35.57 -29.54 15.92
N ASP A 670 -35.61 -29.89 14.63
CA ASP A 670 -36.44 -31.01 14.15
C ASP A 670 -35.97 -32.35 14.70
N ARG A 671 -34.65 -32.56 14.80
CA ARG A 671 -34.07 -33.77 15.44
C ARG A 671 -34.48 -33.88 16.91
N LEU A 672 -34.48 -32.77 17.65
CA LEU A 672 -34.87 -32.74 19.07
C LEU A 672 -36.37 -32.93 19.31
N LYS A 673 -37.24 -32.65 18.32
CA LYS A 673 -38.69 -32.95 18.41
C LYS A 673 -39.04 -34.38 17.98
N SER A 674 -38.16 -35.03 17.22
CA SER A 674 -38.31 -36.41 16.75
C SER A 674 -37.73 -37.48 17.69
N ALA A 675 -37.06 -37.05 18.76
CA ALA A 675 -36.60 -37.85 19.89
C ALA A 675 -37.50 -37.60 21.10
#